data_AF-A0A2G2KFG3-F1
#
_entry.id   AF-A0A2G2KFG3-F1
#
_cell.length_a   1.000
_cell.length_b   1.000
_cell.length_c   1.000
_cell.angle_alpha   90.00
_cell.angle_beta   90.00
_cell.angle_gamma   90.00
#
_symmetry.space_group_name_H-M   'P 1'
#
loop_
_entity.id
_entity.type
_entity.pdbx_description
1 polymer ?
#
loop_
_entity_poly.entity_id
_entity_poly.type
_entity_poly.pdbx_seq_one_letter_code
_entity_poly.pdbx_strand_id
1 'polypeptide(L)'
;MKQLLTILSIILITSTQAQNSFEKSWKKVEAFELEGKTKSANEIVATIYKKAKNKSNSNQLIKSLLYQSKFALVLQEDAELLVVQNLEKEISEALFPTSVILQSILADFKWQYLQQHRWQIYNRTKTTEIISADFRTWDLNTLFTSIHTDFKNSIINSVALQTLPISEFNYILIKGKETEHLRPTLYDLLAHRALAFFKTNESRITKPKERFHVDDDAYFSTSSEFIELNIATTDTIFSQYEVLKTYQKLECFHLQNENTAALVDTYINRLNFVKSNTINHQNSSELYTESLKETYTNLSKGNGYASVKAYYAKSIYDSATLEKKPEDRTLALSICNEIIMIYPKSEGFVIASNLKNTIFHKTIRLQNEEIIPVNKSSKILVNFQNIKQLHLAIYKVAYEHDFNQYNYRDRDSIIKQFFYTEQPIKEFTTQLPQKKDYFNHSTEIVLPELPSGRFLILATKDDTKSTTELFAYNYQTVSNLVCIESNYHEKKVLQVLDRTTGKPIENAKVHLDSKTKYTNSIGETTYYRKGYLNPIISYKEDELYLGRIHSNNYYRDPNDDSEKTRTQGFLFLDRSIYRPGQEVHFKGIIITRKDYNSSVVAKETFKIVVKDANYQEFKTFELTTNEYGSFSEKFKIPKDVLTGNFSITIESLKKGNSNNFNGGYTRFSVEEYKRPKFEVTFNPITESYIVNQNICVKGNVNALAGSNITDAEVTYRVVRKTQYSHWRYWSRYAHTEEQEITQGKITTDENGEFEINFNAVPDLTSIKEGLPIFNYEITADVTDINGETRSATTNVKVGYHSMNVAITTADKWNTTAENSISINTTNLNTEFVPATITVQVYKLQAPNNILRTRKWQAPDTPLLSEQEFKTVFPHEAYTDEDNIAKWKKGVLVFEETIDTQNKTTLELNKLDWKSGNYLILAKGKDAFNIIVEQEKRFLLKNSSDSYLADHNLFDFEILNTDTAKKDSFITVKLLTADHNLHVLTEAYFNNDIIYKESVLLNGNKTLRIPLTALNKGTINPSSSVLLQFSLARF
;
A
#
# COMPACT_ATOMS: atom_id res chain seq x y z
N MET A 1 -45.45 -1.60 -66.12
CA MET A 1 -44.91 -0.55 -65.22
C MET A 1 -45.89 -0.05 -64.15
N LYS A 2 -47.21 0.10 -64.40
CA LYS A 2 -48.15 0.55 -63.36
C LYS A 2 -48.45 -0.46 -62.24
N GLN A 3 -48.28 -1.77 -62.44
CA GLN A 3 -48.49 -2.78 -61.38
C GLN A 3 -47.26 -3.04 -60.48
N LEU A 4 -46.04 -2.70 -60.92
CA LEU A 4 -44.84 -2.82 -60.08
C LEU A 4 -44.71 -1.64 -59.08
N LEU A 5 -45.20 -0.45 -59.47
CA LEU A 5 -45.22 0.74 -58.61
C LEU A 5 -46.28 0.65 -57.50
N THR A 6 -47.42 -0.04 -57.72
CA THR A 6 -48.43 -0.24 -56.66
C THR A 6 -48.00 -1.29 -55.64
N ILE A 7 -47.25 -2.32 -56.03
CA ILE A 7 -46.69 -3.30 -55.10
C ILE A 7 -45.54 -2.70 -54.28
N LEU A 8 -44.70 -1.84 -54.86
CA LEU A 8 -43.71 -1.07 -54.09
C LEU A 8 -44.37 -0.06 -53.13
N SER A 9 -45.48 0.55 -53.53
CA SER A 9 -46.22 1.53 -52.71
C SER A 9 -46.98 0.86 -51.54
N ILE A 10 -47.50 -0.35 -51.72
CA ILE A 10 -48.17 -1.13 -50.66
C ILE A 10 -47.15 -1.75 -49.67
N ILE A 11 -45.90 -1.98 -50.09
CA ILE A 11 -44.80 -2.41 -49.21
C ILE A 11 -44.22 -1.21 -48.40
N LEU A 12 -44.29 0.02 -48.94
CA LEU A 12 -43.86 1.26 -48.24
C LEU A 12 -44.90 1.85 -47.25
N ILE A 13 -46.19 1.55 -47.43
CA ILE A 13 -47.26 2.01 -46.51
C ILE A 13 -47.44 1.05 -45.31
N THR A 14 -47.11 -0.23 -45.47
CA THR A 14 -47.21 -1.21 -44.37
C THR A 14 -46.07 -1.11 -43.36
N SER A 15 -44.87 -0.66 -43.77
CA SER A 15 -43.75 -0.37 -42.88
C SER A 15 -43.97 0.89 -42.04
N THR A 16 -44.51 1.96 -42.62
CA THR A 16 -44.82 3.23 -41.92
C THR A 16 -45.98 3.09 -40.92
N GLN A 17 -47.05 2.36 -41.25
CA GLN A 17 -48.12 2.06 -40.28
C GLN A 17 -47.69 1.08 -39.16
N ALA A 18 -46.81 0.12 -39.47
CA ALA A 18 -46.26 -0.78 -38.46
C ALA A 18 -45.37 -0.04 -37.44
N GLN A 19 -44.54 0.91 -37.90
CA GLN A 19 -43.70 1.76 -37.07
C GLN A 19 -44.53 2.63 -36.11
N ASN A 20 -45.56 3.31 -36.63
CA ASN A 20 -46.48 4.15 -35.85
C ASN A 20 -47.22 3.37 -34.75
N SER A 21 -47.49 2.08 -34.96
CA SER A 21 -48.14 1.25 -33.96
C SER A 21 -47.23 0.87 -32.80
N PHE A 22 -45.93 0.65 -33.01
CA PHE A 22 -45.00 0.33 -31.93
C PHE A 22 -44.71 1.58 -31.08
N GLU A 23 -44.53 2.72 -31.72
CA GLU A 23 -44.25 3.98 -31.03
C GLU A 23 -45.38 4.38 -30.06
N LYS A 24 -46.64 4.19 -30.47
CA LYS A 24 -47.81 4.41 -29.60
C LYS A 24 -47.81 3.48 -28.38
N SER A 25 -47.39 2.21 -28.54
CA SER A 25 -47.29 1.28 -27.42
C SER A 25 -46.13 1.63 -26.49
N TRP A 26 -44.98 2.04 -27.02
CA TRP A 26 -43.83 2.49 -26.20
C TRP A 26 -44.12 3.76 -25.40
N LYS A 27 -44.84 4.74 -25.96
CA LYS A 27 -45.31 5.92 -25.20
C LYS A 27 -46.20 5.53 -24.03
N LYS A 28 -47.01 4.48 -24.16
CA LYS A 28 -47.81 3.95 -23.04
C LYS A 28 -46.94 3.24 -22.00
N VAL A 29 -45.92 2.48 -22.43
CA VAL A 29 -44.94 1.87 -21.51
C VAL A 29 -44.25 2.95 -20.70
N GLU A 30 -43.74 4.00 -21.34
CA GLU A 30 -43.08 5.14 -20.68
C GLU A 30 -44.00 5.87 -19.70
N ALA A 31 -45.26 6.11 -20.08
CA ALA A 31 -46.25 6.72 -19.18
C ALA A 31 -46.50 5.85 -17.93
N PHE A 32 -46.67 4.53 -18.10
CA PHE A 32 -46.82 3.62 -16.96
C PHE A 32 -45.56 3.49 -16.11
N GLU A 33 -44.37 3.59 -16.68
CA GLU A 33 -43.12 3.65 -15.90
C GLU A 33 -43.06 4.92 -15.03
N LEU A 34 -43.40 6.09 -15.59
CA LEU A 34 -43.45 7.35 -14.84
C LEU A 34 -44.50 7.33 -13.73
N GLU A 35 -45.59 6.59 -13.90
CA GLU A 35 -46.63 6.38 -12.90
C GLU A 35 -46.30 5.25 -11.89
N GLY A 36 -45.16 4.56 -12.02
CA GLY A 36 -44.78 3.44 -11.15
C GLY A 36 -45.57 2.14 -11.38
N LYS A 37 -46.35 2.04 -12.47
CA LYS A 37 -47.21 0.89 -12.81
C LYS A 37 -46.44 -0.18 -13.62
N THR A 38 -45.40 -0.74 -13.03
CA THR A 38 -44.47 -1.69 -13.68
C THR A 38 -45.15 -2.96 -14.22
N LYS A 39 -46.15 -3.51 -13.52
CA LYS A 39 -46.92 -4.67 -14.01
C LYS A 39 -47.69 -4.34 -15.29
N SER A 40 -48.41 -3.22 -15.31
CA SER A 40 -49.17 -2.76 -16.49
C SER A 40 -48.24 -2.38 -17.65
N ALA A 41 -47.08 -1.78 -17.36
CA ALA A 41 -46.04 -1.54 -18.35
C ALA A 41 -45.55 -2.86 -18.98
N ASN A 42 -45.28 -3.88 -18.16
CA ASN A 42 -44.81 -5.18 -18.63
C ASN A 42 -45.85 -5.94 -19.49
N GLU A 43 -47.15 -5.81 -19.19
CA GLU A 43 -48.23 -6.38 -20.02
C GLU A 43 -48.24 -5.77 -21.44
N ILE A 44 -48.02 -4.45 -21.55
CA ILE A 44 -47.88 -3.78 -22.84
C ILE A 44 -46.60 -4.25 -23.54
N VAL A 45 -45.47 -4.36 -22.83
CA VAL A 45 -44.22 -4.85 -23.40
C VAL A 45 -44.35 -6.30 -23.91
N ALA A 46 -45.05 -7.18 -23.19
CA ALA A 46 -45.32 -8.54 -23.66
C ALA A 46 -46.16 -8.56 -24.96
N THR A 47 -47.07 -7.61 -25.12
CA THR A 47 -47.83 -7.42 -26.37
C THR A 47 -46.92 -6.92 -27.50
N ILE A 48 -46.00 -5.99 -27.21
CA ILE A 48 -44.98 -5.53 -28.15
C ILE A 48 -44.08 -6.68 -28.58
N TYR A 49 -43.60 -7.51 -27.64
CA TYR A 49 -42.76 -8.68 -27.90
C TYR A 49 -43.43 -9.65 -28.87
N LYS A 50 -44.67 -10.09 -28.59
CA LYS A 50 -45.42 -11.01 -29.48
C LYS A 50 -45.59 -10.42 -30.87
N LYS A 51 -45.90 -9.13 -30.95
CA LYS A 51 -46.07 -8.43 -32.23
C LYS A 51 -44.74 -8.30 -32.99
N ALA A 52 -43.64 -8.04 -32.29
CA ALA A 52 -42.31 -7.95 -32.87
C ALA A 52 -41.86 -9.31 -33.42
N LYS A 53 -42.09 -10.39 -32.67
CA LYS A 53 -41.79 -11.77 -33.09
C LYS A 53 -42.59 -12.18 -34.33
N ASN A 54 -43.91 -11.93 -34.35
CA ASN A 54 -44.77 -12.22 -35.51
C ASN A 54 -44.42 -11.40 -36.76
N LYS A 55 -43.82 -10.22 -36.59
CA LYS A 55 -43.41 -9.33 -37.69
C LYS A 55 -41.92 -9.43 -38.03
N SER A 56 -41.18 -10.34 -37.38
CA SER A 56 -39.72 -10.47 -37.51
C SER A 56 -38.98 -9.13 -37.34
N ASN A 57 -39.43 -8.27 -36.41
CA ASN A 57 -38.82 -6.98 -36.16
C ASN A 57 -37.80 -7.07 -35.02
N SER A 58 -36.53 -7.27 -35.38
CA SER A 58 -35.41 -7.48 -34.44
C SER A 58 -35.25 -6.36 -33.42
N ASN A 59 -35.30 -5.08 -33.85
CA ASN A 59 -35.12 -3.93 -32.96
C ASN A 59 -36.19 -3.90 -31.86
N GLN A 60 -37.45 -4.11 -32.25
CA GLN A 60 -38.55 -4.09 -31.29
C GLN A 60 -38.54 -5.34 -30.39
N LEU A 61 -38.12 -6.49 -30.92
CA LEU A 61 -37.95 -7.73 -30.18
C LEU A 61 -36.89 -7.55 -29.07
N ILE A 62 -35.69 -7.11 -29.43
CA ILE A 62 -34.58 -6.88 -28.49
C ILE A 62 -34.99 -5.85 -27.43
N LYS A 63 -35.58 -4.71 -27.85
CA LYS A 63 -36.05 -3.68 -26.90
C LYS A 63 -37.07 -4.24 -25.92
N SER A 64 -38.01 -5.04 -26.41
CA SER A 64 -39.03 -5.65 -25.55
C SER A 64 -38.44 -6.64 -24.54
N LEU A 65 -37.44 -7.44 -24.93
CA LEU A 65 -36.74 -8.34 -24.03
C LEU A 65 -35.99 -7.59 -22.93
N LEU A 66 -35.27 -6.52 -23.27
CA LEU A 66 -34.58 -5.67 -22.29
C LEU A 66 -35.54 -5.08 -21.25
N TYR A 67 -36.71 -4.59 -21.69
CA TYR A 67 -37.72 -4.07 -20.77
C TYR A 67 -38.40 -5.18 -19.94
N GLN A 68 -38.64 -6.35 -20.53
CA GLN A 68 -39.14 -7.51 -19.78
C GLN A 68 -38.17 -7.92 -18.68
N SER A 69 -36.87 -7.98 -18.98
CA SER A 69 -35.82 -8.25 -18.00
C SER A 69 -35.78 -7.18 -16.90
N LYS A 70 -35.80 -5.89 -17.29
CA LYS A 70 -35.88 -4.76 -16.34
C LYS A 70 -37.06 -4.90 -15.38
N PHE A 71 -38.25 -5.22 -15.89
CA PHE A 71 -39.44 -5.36 -15.05
C PHE A 71 -39.44 -6.65 -14.22
N ALA A 72 -38.90 -7.76 -14.75
CA ALA A 72 -38.79 -9.01 -14.00
C ALA A 72 -37.93 -8.82 -12.74
N LEU A 73 -36.79 -8.12 -12.85
CA LEU A 73 -35.91 -7.79 -11.73
C LEU A 73 -36.57 -6.93 -10.64
N VAL A 74 -37.68 -6.26 -10.95
CA VAL A 74 -38.46 -5.46 -9.97
C VAL A 74 -39.64 -6.26 -9.40
N LEU A 75 -40.23 -7.15 -10.20
CA LEU A 75 -41.52 -7.78 -9.91
C LEU A 75 -41.42 -9.20 -9.32
N GLN A 76 -40.27 -9.86 -9.45
CA GLN A 76 -40.12 -11.29 -9.14
C GLN A 76 -38.89 -11.55 -8.26
N GLU A 77 -39.02 -12.47 -7.32
CA GLU A 77 -37.88 -13.06 -6.62
C GLU A 77 -37.10 -13.98 -7.58
N ASP A 78 -35.77 -14.04 -7.45
CA ASP A 78 -34.90 -14.89 -8.28
C ASP A 78 -34.95 -14.62 -9.80
N ALA A 79 -35.35 -13.40 -10.18
CA ALA A 79 -35.55 -13.01 -11.58
C ALA A 79 -34.30 -13.13 -12.45
N GLU A 80 -33.09 -13.14 -11.88
CA GLU A 80 -31.84 -13.24 -12.62
C GLU A 80 -31.74 -14.56 -13.40
N LEU A 81 -32.17 -15.68 -12.79
CA LEU A 81 -32.19 -16.98 -13.46
C LEU A 81 -33.19 -17.00 -14.61
N LEU A 82 -34.39 -16.45 -14.39
CA LEU A 82 -35.43 -16.38 -15.41
C LEU A 82 -34.99 -15.52 -16.60
N VAL A 83 -34.32 -14.40 -16.34
CA VAL A 83 -33.79 -13.51 -17.38
C VAL A 83 -32.77 -14.24 -18.24
N VAL A 84 -31.81 -14.95 -17.63
CA VAL A 84 -30.80 -15.73 -18.36
C VAL A 84 -31.45 -16.82 -19.21
N GLN A 85 -32.37 -17.60 -18.64
CA GLN A 85 -33.07 -18.65 -19.37
C GLN A 85 -33.88 -18.12 -20.55
N ASN A 86 -34.56 -16.98 -20.39
CA ASN A 86 -35.32 -16.36 -21.47
C ASN A 86 -34.42 -15.84 -22.60
N LEU A 87 -33.27 -15.24 -22.25
CA LEU A 87 -32.29 -14.80 -23.23
C LEU A 87 -31.67 -15.98 -23.98
N GLU A 88 -31.25 -17.04 -23.27
CA GLU A 88 -30.69 -18.25 -23.87
C GLU A 88 -31.69 -18.94 -24.82
N LYS A 89 -32.96 -19.01 -24.41
CA LYS A 89 -34.02 -19.52 -25.27
C LYS A 89 -34.17 -18.68 -26.54
N GLU A 90 -34.29 -17.36 -26.42
CA GLU A 90 -34.46 -16.51 -27.61
C GLU A 90 -33.23 -16.55 -28.52
N ILE A 91 -32.03 -16.60 -27.96
CA ILE A 91 -30.77 -16.76 -28.72
C ILE A 91 -30.82 -18.02 -29.60
N SER A 92 -31.33 -19.14 -29.07
CA SER A 92 -31.43 -20.41 -29.81
C SER A 92 -32.43 -20.38 -30.98
N GLU A 93 -33.42 -19.48 -30.94
CA GLU A 93 -34.46 -19.34 -31.95
C GLU A 93 -34.19 -18.19 -32.94
N ALA A 94 -33.41 -17.19 -32.53
CA ALA A 94 -33.22 -15.95 -33.27
C ALA A 94 -32.25 -16.11 -34.46
N LEU A 95 -32.58 -15.44 -35.57
CA LEU A 95 -31.70 -15.34 -36.74
C LEU A 95 -30.70 -14.20 -36.58
N PHE A 96 -29.56 -14.32 -37.27
CA PHE A 96 -28.58 -13.24 -37.42
C PHE A 96 -29.24 -11.98 -38.02
N PRO A 97 -28.93 -10.76 -37.53
CA PRO A 97 -27.96 -10.41 -36.47
C PRO A 97 -28.56 -10.38 -35.05
N THR A 98 -29.82 -10.74 -34.88
CA THR A 98 -30.53 -10.64 -33.58
C THR A 98 -29.88 -11.53 -32.51
N SER A 99 -29.52 -12.78 -32.86
CA SER A 99 -28.92 -13.74 -31.94
C SER A 99 -27.61 -13.26 -31.33
N VAL A 100 -26.72 -12.68 -32.14
CA VAL A 100 -25.41 -12.19 -31.67
C VAL A 100 -25.52 -10.93 -30.82
N ILE A 101 -26.52 -10.06 -31.05
CA ILE A 101 -26.82 -8.93 -30.17
C ILE A 101 -27.30 -9.44 -28.81
N LEU A 102 -28.23 -10.40 -28.80
CA LEU A 102 -28.72 -11.01 -27.56
C LEU A 102 -27.59 -11.73 -26.80
N GLN A 103 -26.64 -12.36 -27.50
CA GLN A 103 -25.46 -12.96 -26.87
C GLN A 103 -24.61 -11.91 -26.12
N SER A 104 -24.40 -10.74 -26.72
CA SER A 104 -23.67 -9.63 -26.09
C SER A 104 -24.41 -9.06 -24.86
N ILE A 105 -25.75 -9.08 -24.88
CA ILE A 105 -26.58 -8.67 -23.75
C ILE A 105 -26.51 -9.73 -22.62
N LEU A 106 -26.59 -11.02 -22.96
CA LEU A 106 -26.46 -12.12 -22.00
C LEU A 106 -25.12 -12.08 -21.26
N ALA A 107 -24.02 -11.87 -22.00
CA ALA A 107 -22.68 -11.78 -21.44
C ALA A 107 -22.56 -10.62 -20.43
N ASP A 108 -23.05 -9.44 -20.80
CA ASP A 108 -23.06 -8.23 -19.96
C ASP A 108 -23.94 -8.41 -18.71
N PHE A 109 -25.08 -9.09 -18.83
CA PHE A 109 -25.94 -9.42 -17.70
C PHE A 109 -25.24 -10.35 -16.69
N LYS A 110 -24.65 -11.46 -17.18
CA LYS A 110 -23.86 -12.39 -16.34
C LYS A 110 -22.66 -11.68 -15.70
N TRP A 111 -22.02 -10.76 -16.43
CA TRP A 111 -20.92 -9.94 -15.91
C TRP A 111 -21.36 -9.00 -14.77
N GLN A 112 -22.47 -8.30 -14.93
CA GLN A 112 -23.03 -7.43 -13.89
C GLN A 112 -23.40 -8.23 -12.64
N TYR A 113 -23.97 -9.42 -12.80
CA TYR A 113 -24.24 -10.34 -11.69
C TYR A 113 -22.95 -10.70 -10.93
N LEU A 114 -21.89 -11.10 -11.65
CA LEU A 114 -20.60 -11.41 -11.03
C LEU A 114 -20.06 -10.21 -10.24
N GLN A 115 -20.15 -8.99 -10.78
CA GLN A 115 -19.69 -7.78 -10.09
C GLN A 115 -20.48 -7.47 -8.82
N GLN A 116 -21.80 -7.68 -8.83
CA GLN A 116 -22.67 -7.44 -7.68
C GLN A 116 -22.48 -8.48 -6.56
N HIS A 117 -22.21 -9.74 -6.92
CA HIS A 117 -22.08 -10.87 -5.99
C HIS A 117 -20.63 -11.31 -5.72
N ARG A 118 -19.67 -10.46 -6.04
CA ARG A 118 -18.23 -10.78 -6.07
C ARG A 118 -17.71 -11.40 -4.77
N TRP A 119 -18.07 -10.83 -3.61
CA TRP A 119 -17.64 -11.35 -2.30
C TRP A 119 -18.17 -12.76 -2.03
N GLN A 120 -19.41 -13.06 -2.41
CA GLN A 120 -20.03 -14.37 -2.22
C GLN A 120 -19.40 -15.41 -3.15
N ILE A 121 -19.22 -15.06 -4.42
CA ILE A 121 -18.63 -15.95 -5.44
C ILE A 121 -17.17 -16.29 -5.08
N TYR A 122 -16.42 -15.34 -4.55
CA TYR A 122 -15.04 -15.54 -4.12
C TYR A 122 -14.86 -16.51 -2.94
N ASN A 123 -15.90 -16.71 -2.14
CA ASN A 123 -15.87 -17.62 -1.00
C ASN A 123 -16.35 -19.03 -1.35
N ARG A 124 -16.63 -19.31 -2.63
CA ARG A 124 -17.07 -20.63 -3.10
C ARG A 124 -15.89 -21.56 -3.33
N THR A 125 -16.06 -22.83 -2.98
CA THR A 125 -15.15 -23.91 -3.38
C THR A 125 -15.20 -24.11 -4.90
N LYS A 126 -14.02 -24.30 -5.50
CA LYS A 126 -13.91 -24.61 -6.93
C LYS A 126 -14.53 -25.98 -7.21
N THR A 127 -15.31 -26.07 -8.28
CA THR A 127 -15.92 -27.32 -8.73
C THR A 127 -15.29 -27.74 -10.05
N THR A 128 -15.02 -29.03 -10.22
CA THR A 128 -14.46 -29.58 -11.48
C THR A 128 -15.52 -29.75 -12.56
N GLU A 129 -16.79 -29.80 -12.19
CA GLU A 129 -17.93 -29.98 -13.10
C GLU A 129 -19.09 -29.04 -12.75
N ILE A 130 -19.88 -28.65 -13.75
CA ILE A 130 -21.08 -27.84 -13.58
C ILE A 130 -22.17 -28.72 -12.95
N ILE A 131 -22.38 -28.55 -11.64
CA ILE A 131 -23.32 -29.35 -10.85
C ILE A 131 -24.79 -28.96 -11.13
N SER A 132 -25.03 -27.73 -11.59
CA SER A 132 -26.38 -27.18 -11.83
C SER A 132 -26.41 -26.26 -13.05
N ALA A 133 -27.52 -26.25 -13.78
CA ALA A 133 -27.77 -25.28 -14.85
C ALA A 133 -28.01 -23.85 -14.33
N ASP A 134 -28.20 -23.67 -13.02
CA ASP A 134 -28.32 -22.35 -12.40
C ASP A 134 -26.96 -21.67 -12.26
N PHE A 135 -26.70 -20.68 -13.11
CA PHE A 135 -25.45 -19.92 -13.13
C PHE A 135 -25.11 -19.22 -11.81
N ARG A 136 -26.12 -18.97 -10.97
CA ARG A 136 -25.94 -18.35 -9.65
C ARG A 136 -25.23 -19.25 -8.68
N THR A 137 -25.13 -20.56 -8.96
CA THR A 137 -24.42 -21.55 -8.13
C THR A 137 -22.98 -21.79 -8.58
N TRP A 138 -22.59 -21.28 -9.75
CA TRP A 138 -21.27 -21.56 -10.34
C TRP A 138 -20.13 -20.92 -9.56
N ASP A 139 -18.98 -21.58 -9.54
CA ASP A 139 -17.75 -20.99 -9.04
C ASP A 139 -17.23 -19.88 -9.97
N LEU A 140 -16.26 -19.11 -9.49
CA LEU A 140 -15.71 -17.96 -10.20
C LEU A 140 -15.17 -18.31 -11.59
N ASN A 141 -14.45 -19.43 -11.73
CA ASN A 141 -13.82 -19.82 -12.99
C ASN A 141 -14.92 -20.15 -14.02
N THR A 142 -15.88 -20.99 -13.64
CA THR A 142 -16.99 -21.40 -14.51
C THR A 142 -17.81 -20.20 -15.00
N LEU A 143 -18.21 -19.31 -14.09
CA LEU A 143 -19.03 -18.14 -14.47
C LEU A 143 -18.27 -17.18 -15.38
N PHE A 144 -17.01 -16.89 -15.07
CA PHE A 144 -16.19 -16.00 -15.88
C PHE A 144 -15.92 -16.59 -17.27
N THR A 145 -15.67 -17.90 -17.38
CA THR A 145 -15.53 -18.60 -18.67
C THR A 145 -16.81 -18.50 -19.50
N SER A 146 -18.00 -18.68 -18.90
CA SER A 146 -19.26 -18.53 -19.63
C SER A 146 -19.42 -17.11 -20.20
N ILE A 147 -19.14 -16.08 -19.41
CA ILE A 147 -19.22 -14.68 -19.86
C ILE A 147 -18.27 -14.45 -21.04
N HIS A 148 -17.04 -14.97 -20.93
CA HIS A 148 -16.03 -14.86 -21.98
C HIS A 148 -16.50 -15.50 -23.30
N THR A 149 -17.03 -16.73 -23.24
CA THR A 149 -17.58 -17.42 -24.40
C THR A 149 -18.75 -16.66 -25.02
N ASP A 150 -19.65 -16.13 -24.22
CA ASP A 150 -20.80 -15.36 -24.70
C ASP A 150 -20.36 -14.09 -25.45
N PHE A 151 -19.38 -13.34 -24.95
CA PHE A 151 -18.81 -12.20 -25.68
C PHE A 151 -18.09 -12.63 -26.96
N LYS A 152 -17.32 -13.71 -26.95
CA LYS A 152 -16.64 -14.23 -28.15
C LYS A 152 -17.63 -14.62 -29.25
N ASN A 153 -18.71 -15.31 -28.88
CA ASN A 153 -19.78 -15.68 -29.79
C ASN A 153 -20.51 -14.47 -30.39
N SER A 154 -20.62 -13.36 -29.65
CA SER A 154 -21.23 -12.13 -30.15
C SER A 154 -20.47 -11.47 -31.31
N ILE A 155 -19.19 -11.82 -31.52
CA ILE A 155 -18.32 -11.22 -32.55
C ILE A 155 -17.77 -12.24 -33.56
N ILE A 156 -18.24 -13.49 -33.54
CA ILE A 156 -17.67 -14.59 -34.32
C ILE A 156 -17.83 -14.40 -35.84
N ASN A 157 -18.99 -13.87 -36.28
CA ASN A 157 -19.32 -13.64 -37.68
C ASN A 157 -18.88 -12.23 -38.15
N SER A 158 -17.61 -11.88 -37.93
CA SER A 158 -17.11 -10.51 -38.11
C SER A 158 -17.38 -9.92 -39.49
N VAL A 159 -17.18 -10.69 -40.57
CA VAL A 159 -17.37 -10.21 -41.95
C VAL A 159 -18.83 -9.78 -42.21
N ALA A 160 -19.81 -10.56 -41.74
CA ALA A 160 -21.22 -10.21 -41.91
C ALA A 160 -21.64 -9.04 -41.00
N LEU A 161 -21.04 -8.91 -39.82
CA LEU A 161 -21.31 -7.80 -38.90
C LEU A 161 -20.77 -6.46 -39.42
N GLN A 162 -19.66 -6.51 -40.16
CA GLN A 162 -19.01 -5.34 -40.77
C GLN A 162 -19.83 -4.72 -41.90
N THR A 163 -20.78 -5.45 -42.50
CA THR A 163 -21.65 -4.90 -43.55
C THR A 163 -22.92 -4.24 -43.00
N LEU A 164 -23.19 -4.34 -41.70
CA LEU A 164 -24.42 -3.85 -41.07
C LEU A 164 -24.20 -2.45 -40.48
N PRO A 165 -24.79 -1.38 -41.05
CA PRO A 165 -24.65 -0.03 -40.51
C PRO A 165 -25.27 0.08 -39.11
N ILE A 166 -24.58 0.77 -38.20
CA ILE A 166 -25.06 0.95 -36.83
C ILE A 166 -26.39 1.72 -36.77
N SER A 167 -26.65 2.55 -37.78
CA SER A 167 -27.85 3.37 -37.92
C SER A 167 -29.14 2.53 -38.05
N GLU A 168 -29.05 1.27 -38.49
CA GLU A 168 -30.19 0.35 -38.53
C GLU A 168 -30.69 -0.04 -37.13
N PHE A 169 -29.86 0.13 -36.09
CA PHE A 169 -30.14 -0.26 -34.71
C PHE A 169 -30.49 0.92 -33.80
N ASN A 170 -30.73 2.11 -34.34
CA ASN A 170 -31.00 3.35 -33.57
C ASN A 170 -32.09 3.23 -32.49
N TYR A 171 -33.05 2.30 -32.62
CA TYR A 171 -34.12 2.09 -31.65
C TYR A 171 -33.68 1.39 -30.36
N ILE A 172 -32.52 0.73 -30.36
CA ILE A 172 -31.94 -0.01 -29.22
C ILE A 172 -30.62 0.59 -28.74
N LEU A 173 -30.22 1.75 -29.27
CA LEU A 173 -28.96 2.42 -28.95
C LEU A 173 -29.18 3.71 -28.17
N ILE A 174 -28.27 3.96 -27.22
CA ILE A 174 -28.09 5.28 -26.62
C ILE A 174 -26.98 5.98 -27.43
N LYS A 175 -27.34 7.03 -28.17
CA LYS A 175 -26.39 7.72 -29.05
C LYS A 175 -25.45 8.65 -28.27
N GLY A 176 -24.16 8.52 -28.52
CA GLY A 176 -23.18 9.53 -28.16
C GLY A 176 -23.24 10.73 -29.11
N LYS A 177 -22.78 11.90 -28.65
CA LYS A 177 -22.69 13.10 -29.49
C LYS A 177 -21.53 12.96 -30.47
N GLU A 178 -21.79 13.07 -31.78
CA GLU A 178 -20.78 13.06 -32.86
C GLU A 178 -19.85 11.82 -32.89
N THR A 179 -20.26 10.66 -32.36
CA THR A 179 -19.38 9.46 -32.25
C THR A 179 -19.66 8.37 -33.28
N GLU A 180 -20.73 8.49 -34.08
CA GLU A 180 -21.16 7.45 -35.03
C GLU A 180 -20.08 7.09 -36.04
N HIS A 181 -19.26 8.06 -36.47
CA HIS A 181 -18.15 7.87 -37.39
C HIS A 181 -16.99 7.02 -36.84
N LEU A 182 -16.89 6.89 -35.51
CA LEU A 182 -15.90 6.04 -34.84
C LEU A 182 -16.39 4.59 -34.70
N ARG A 183 -17.70 4.36 -34.74
CA ARG A 183 -18.34 3.04 -34.61
C ARG A 183 -19.44 2.87 -35.67
N PRO A 184 -19.10 2.90 -36.97
CA PRO A 184 -20.09 2.96 -38.05
C PRO A 184 -20.92 1.67 -38.22
N THR A 185 -20.48 0.53 -37.70
CA THR A 185 -21.11 -0.78 -37.93
C THR A 185 -21.52 -1.50 -36.65
N LEU A 186 -22.38 -2.52 -36.79
CA LEU A 186 -22.71 -3.40 -35.67
C LEU A 186 -21.47 -4.14 -35.14
N TYR A 187 -20.52 -4.50 -36.02
CA TYR A 187 -19.26 -5.10 -35.61
C TYR A 187 -18.51 -4.21 -34.62
N ASP A 188 -18.39 -2.90 -34.93
CA ASP A 188 -17.68 -1.95 -34.08
C ASP A 188 -18.29 -1.88 -32.67
N LEU A 189 -19.62 -1.83 -32.58
CA LEU A 189 -20.29 -1.80 -31.28
C LEU A 189 -20.03 -3.08 -30.48
N LEU A 190 -20.25 -4.26 -31.09
CA LEU A 190 -20.15 -5.54 -30.39
C LEU A 190 -18.69 -5.87 -30.01
N ALA A 191 -17.73 -5.56 -30.88
CA ALA A 191 -16.30 -5.71 -30.61
C ALA A 191 -15.84 -4.82 -29.46
N HIS A 192 -16.30 -3.56 -29.39
CA HIS A 192 -15.95 -2.68 -28.27
C HIS A 192 -16.64 -3.08 -26.95
N ARG A 193 -17.86 -3.64 -27.00
CA ARG A 193 -18.50 -4.25 -25.82
C ARG A 193 -17.71 -5.46 -25.33
N ALA A 194 -17.29 -6.35 -26.22
CA ALA A 194 -16.46 -7.50 -25.88
C ALA A 194 -15.09 -7.07 -25.32
N LEU A 195 -14.44 -6.08 -25.94
CA LEU A 195 -13.17 -5.50 -25.45
C LEU A 195 -13.29 -4.94 -24.03
N ALA A 196 -14.41 -4.31 -23.67
CA ALA A 196 -14.62 -3.79 -22.32
C ALA A 196 -14.54 -4.90 -21.26
N PHE A 197 -14.99 -6.11 -21.58
CA PHE A 197 -14.85 -7.29 -20.73
C PHE A 197 -13.47 -7.94 -20.87
N PHE A 198 -12.97 -8.19 -22.09
CA PHE A 198 -11.69 -8.87 -22.31
C PHE A 198 -10.48 -8.14 -21.69
N LYS A 199 -10.58 -6.82 -21.52
CA LYS A 199 -9.55 -6.01 -20.84
C LYS A 199 -9.55 -6.13 -19.31
N THR A 200 -10.55 -6.77 -18.72
CA THR A 200 -10.63 -6.94 -17.27
C THR A 200 -9.66 -8.03 -16.80
N ASN A 201 -9.00 -7.82 -15.67
CA ASN A 201 -8.14 -8.83 -15.02
C ASN A 201 -8.82 -9.27 -13.71
N GLU A 202 -8.77 -10.57 -13.43
CA GLU A 202 -9.37 -11.18 -12.24
C GLU A 202 -8.32 -12.01 -11.50
N SER A 203 -7.84 -11.48 -10.37
CA SER A 203 -6.66 -12.00 -9.66
C SER A 203 -6.94 -13.28 -8.87
N ARG A 204 -8.22 -13.63 -8.62
CA ARG A 204 -8.60 -14.84 -7.88
C ARG A 204 -8.86 -16.07 -8.77
N ILE A 205 -8.76 -15.90 -10.08
CA ILE A 205 -8.86 -17.02 -11.04
C ILE A 205 -7.48 -17.67 -11.17
N THR A 206 -7.43 -19.00 -11.07
CA THR A 206 -6.21 -19.77 -11.36
C THR A 206 -5.90 -19.66 -12.85
N LYS A 207 -4.70 -19.12 -13.15
CA LYS A 207 -4.25 -18.92 -14.53
C LYS A 207 -3.66 -20.21 -15.10
N PRO A 208 -3.79 -20.45 -16.41
CA PRO A 208 -3.23 -21.63 -17.05
C PRO A 208 -1.69 -21.63 -16.97
N LYS A 209 -1.10 -22.83 -17.14
CA LYS A 209 0.35 -23.07 -17.14
C LYS A 209 1.08 -22.19 -18.17
N GLU A 210 0.54 -22.15 -19.40
CA GLU A 210 1.03 -21.29 -20.50
C GLU A 210 0.10 -20.08 -20.66
N ARG A 211 0.33 -19.07 -19.83
CA ARG A 211 -0.39 -17.79 -19.88
C ARG A 211 0.15 -16.93 -21.03
N PHE A 212 -0.75 -16.31 -21.78
CA PHE A 212 -0.33 -15.26 -22.73
C PHE A 212 0.08 -13.97 -22.01
N HIS A 213 1.22 -13.42 -22.42
CA HIS A 213 1.72 -12.13 -21.95
C HIS A 213 1.82 -11.16 -23.12
N VAL A 214 1.65 -9.86 -22.83
CA VAL A 214 2.00 -8.79 -23.78
C VAL A 214 3.50 -8.53 -23.63
N ASP A 215 4.31 -9.37 -24.26
CA ASP A 215 5.77 -9.47 -24.09
C ASP A 215 6.59 -9.07 -25.33
N ASP A 216 5.94 -8.88 -26.47
CA ASP A 216 6.56 -8.45 -27.71
C ASP A 216 6.40 -6.94 -27.94
N ASP A 217 7.52 -6.27 -28.18
CA ASP A 217 7.57 -4.83 -28.50
C ASP A 217 6.82 -4.53 -29.82
N ALA A 218 6.70 -5.52 -30.71
CA ALA A 218 5.91 -5.42 -31.95
C ALA A 218 4.43 -5.11 -31.69
N TYR A 219 3.89 -5.38 -30.50
CA TYR A 219 2.52 -4.97 -30.16
C TYR A 219 2.32 -3.45 -30.11
N PHE A 220 3.40 -2.66 -30.03
CA PHE A 220 3.38 -1.21 -30.18
C PHE A 220 3.46 -0.74 -31.64
N SER A 221 3.64 -1.62 -32.62
CA SER A 221 3.86 -1.24 -34.02
C SER A 221 2.71 -0.43 -34.62
N THR A 222 2.95 0.15 -35.80
CA THR A 222 1.92 0.86 -36.57
C THR A 222 0.77 -0.08 -36.94
N SER A 223 -0.41 0.45 -37.27
CA SER A 223 -1.56 -0.40 -37.65
C SER A 223 -1.25 -1.35 -38.81
N SER A 224 -0.48 -0.90 -39.82
CA SER A 224 -0.11 -1.71 -40.98
C SER A 224 0.75 -2.92 -40.61
N GLU A 225 1.70 -2.74 -39.71
CA GLU A 225 2.55 -3.84 -39.23
C GLU A 225 1.79 -4.73 -38.24
N PHE A 226 1.01 -4.13 -37.35
CA PHE A 226 0.29 -4.84 -36.30
C PHE A 226 -0.70 -5.86 -36.85
N ILE A 227 -1.40 -5.55 -37.95
CA ILE A 227 -2.36 -6.48 -38.57
C ILE A 227 -1.68 -7.70 -39.21
N GLU A 228 -0.40 -7.61 -39.55
CA GLU A 228 0.38 -8.71 -40.15
C GLU A 228 1.02 -9.62 -39.09
N LEU A 229 1.04 -9.21 -37.82
CA LEU A 229 1.65 -10.00 -36.74
C LEU A 229 0.92 -11.32 -36.52
N ASN A 230 1.68 -12.41 -36.55
CA ASN A 230 1.16 -13.73 -36.20
C ASN A 230 1.13 -13.92 -34.68
N ILE A 231 0.07 -13.44 -34.05
CA ILE A 231 -0.20 -13.69 -32.63
C ILE A 231 -0.86 -15.06 -32.50
N ALA A 232 -0.21 -16.01 -31.81
CA ALA A 232 -0.73 -17.33 -31.50
C ALA A 232 -0.63 -17.62 -30.00
N THR A 233 -1.54 -18.43 -29.47
CA THR A 233 -1.48 -18.87 -28.08
C THR A 233 -2.10 -20.24 -27.90
N THR A 234 -1.55 -21.01 -26.96
CA THR A 234 -2.13 -22.24 -26.40
C THR A 234 -3.04 -21.93 -25.20
N ASP A 235 -3.08 -20.67 -24.76
CA ASP A 235 -3.91 -20.18 -23.68
C ASP A 235 -5.39 -20.27 -24.05
N THR A 236 -6.12 -21.14 -23.34
CA THR A 236 -7.50 -21.48 -23.70
C THR A 236 -8.51 -20.48 -23.16
N ILE A 237 -8.24 -19.78 -22.05
CA ILE A 237 -9.20 -18.91 -21.33
C ILE A 237 -8.44 -17.84 -20.51
N PHE A 238 -9.00 -16.62 -20.42
CA PHE A 238 -8.49 -15.50 -19.59
C PHE A 238 -7.28 -14.77 -20.17
N SER A 239 -7.20 -14.73 -21.49
CA SER A 239 -6.01 -14.29 -22.21
C SER A 239 -6.13 -12.85 -22.72
N GLN A 240 -5.10 -12.03 -22.50
CA GLN A 240 -4.91 -10.74 -23.16
C GLN A 240 -4.82 -10.88 -24.69
N TYR A 241 -4.63 -12.11 -25.19
CA TYR A 241 -4.72 -12.49 -26.59
C TYR A 241 -6.02 -12.03 -27.26
N GLU A 242 -7.19 -12.24 -26.62
CA GLU A 242 -8.48 -11.90 -27.24
C GLU A 242 -8.63 -10.39 -27.42
N VAL A 243 -7.98 -9.59 -26.56
CA VAL A 243 -7.92 -8.13 -26.71
C VAL A 243 -7.12 -7.77 -27.96
N LEU A 244 -5.90 -8.31 -28.11
CA LEU A 244 -5.05 -8.02 -29.27
C LEU A 244 -5.66 -8.54 -30.58
N LYS A 245 -6.25 -9.74 -30.59
CA LYS A 245 -6.94 -10.27 -31.77
C LYS A 245 -8.15 -9.45 -32.16
N THR A 246 -8.93 -8.99 -31.19
CA THR A 246 -10.07 -8.11 -31.49
C THR A 246 -9.60 -6.78 -32.06
N TYR A 247 -8.50 -6.22 -31.53
CA TYR A 247 -7.86 -5.04 -32.12
C TYR A 247 -7.32 -5.28 -33.54
N GLN A 248 -6.65 -6.41 -33.81
CA GLN A 248 -6.15 -6.75 -35.15
C GLN A 248 -7.31 -6.77 -36.16
N LYS A 249 -8.45 -7.35 -35.80
CA LYS A 249 -9.63 -7.41 -36.67
C LYS A 249 -10.27 -6.04 -36.90
N LEU A 250 -10.38 -5.20 -35.87
CA LEU A 250 -10.90 -3.83 -36.00
C LEU A 250 -9.98 -2.95 -36.85
N GLU A 251 -8.66 -2.97 -36.60
CA GLU A 251 -7.71 -2.18 -37.38
C GLU A 251 -7.64 -2.66 -38.84
N CYS A 252 -7.66 -3.97 -39.09
CA CYS A 252 -7.72 -4.51 -40.45
C CYS A 252 -8.99 -4.05 -41.17
N PHE A 253 -10.15 -4.13 -40.52
CA PHE A 253 -11.43 -3.68 -41.07
C PHE A 253 -11.42 -2.19 -41.42
N HIS A 254 -10.95 -1.32 -40.54
CA HIS A 254 -10.95 0.12 -40.78
C HIS A 254 -9.87 0.56 -41.78
N LEU A 255 -8.74 -0.15 -41.83
CA LEU A 255 -7.70 0.09 -42.85
C LEU A 255 -8.22 -0.26 -44.25
N GLN A 256 -8.90 -1.40 -44.42
CA GLN A 256 -9.47 -1.83 -45.70
C GLN A 256 -10.59 -0.91 -46.21
N ASN A 257 -11.37 -0.31 -45.31
CA ASN A 257 -12.46 0.61 -45.66
C ASN A 257 -12.05 2.10 -45.64
N GLU A 258 -10.76 2.39 -45.49
CA GLU A 258 -10.21 3.74 -45.45
C GLU A 258 -10.84 4.66 -44.38
N ASN A 259 -11.44 4.09 -43.32
CA ASN A 259 -12.01 4.85 -42.22
C ASN A 259 -10.92 5.27 -41.23
N THR A 260 -10.23 6.36 -41.57
CA THR A 260 -9.10 6.88 -40.78
C THR A 260 -9.50 7.23 -39.33
N ALA A 261 -10.73 7.72 -39.10
CA ALA A 261 -11.13 8.15 -37.76
C ALA A 261 -11.33 6.96 -36.81
N ALA A 262 -12.06 5.92 -37.25
CA ALA A 262 -12.25 4.70 -36.47
C ALA A 262 -10.94 3.90 -36.32
N LEU A 263 -10.09 3.90 -37.36
CA LEU A 263 -8.75 3.29 -37.29
C LEU A 263 -7.89 3.95 -36.20
N VAL A 264 -7.80 5.29 -36.19
CA VAL A 264 -7.00 6.03 -35.22
C VAL A 264 -7.50 5.81 -33.79
N ASP A 265 -8.82 5.85 -33.55
CA ASP A 265 -9.36 5.59 -32.22
C ASP A 265 -9.05 4.16 -31.75
N THR A 266 -9.20 3.17 -32.63
CA THR A 266 -8.87 1.76 -32.35
C THR A 266 -7.38 1.60 -32.02
N TYR A 267 -6.52 2.19 -32.85
CA TYR A 267 -5.06 2.22 -32.70
C TYR A 267 -4.63 2.81 -31.34
N ILE A 268 -5.15 4.00 -30.98
CA ILE A 268 -4.83 4.63 -29.69
C ILE A 268 -5.30 3.75 -28.53
N ASN A 269 -6.49 3.16 -28.64
CA ASN A 269 -7.05 2.27 -27.62
C ASN A 269 -6.23 0.97 -27.47
N ARG A 270 -5.67 0.43 -28.57
CA ARG A 270 -4.70 -0.67 -28.53
C ARG A 270 -3.42 -0.23 -27.84
N LEU A 271 -2.79 0.86 -28.27
CA LEU A 271 -1.52 1.29 -27.68
C LEU A 271 -1.64 1.56 -26.18
N ASN A 272 -2.74 2.17 -25.74
CA ASN A 272 -3.01 2.38 -24.32
C ASN A 272 -3.16 1.05 -23.57
N PHE A 273 -3.80 0.05 -24.19
CA PHE A 273 -3.91 -1.29 -23.63
C PHE A 273 -2.53 -1.95 -23.52
N VAL A 274 -1.73 -1.97 -24.59
CA VAL A 274 -0.39 -2.57 -24.61
C VAL A 274 0.52 -1.88 -23.58
N LYS A 275 0.56 -0.54 -23.54
CA LYS A 275 1.31 0.23 -22.55
C LYS A 275 0.96 -0.13 -21.10
N SER A 276 -0.31 -0.38 -20.83
CA SER A 276 -0.80 -0.69 -19.48
C SER A 276 -0.62 -2.15 -19.09
N ASN A 277 -0.44 -3.06 -20.05
CA ASN A 277 -0.46 -4.52 -19.83
C ASN A 277 0.84 -5.24 -20.22
N THR A 278 1.81 -4.53 -20.83
CA THR A 278 3.08 -5.13 -21.21
C THR A 278 3.90 -5.52 -19.99
N ILE A 279 4.60 -6.66 -20.07
CA ILE A 279 5.55 -7.07 -19.04
C ILE A 279 6.83 -6.21 -19.06
N ASN A 280 7.15 -5.61 -20.21
CA ASN A 280 8.34 -4.78 -20.40
C ASN A 280 8.03 -3.31 -20.06
N HIS A 281 7.76 -3.02 -18.79
CA HIS A 281 7.35 -1.67 -18.38
C HIS A 281 8.43 -0.59 -18.60
N GLN A 282 9.72 -0.97 -18.61
CA GLN A 282 10.86 -0.03 -18.65
C GLN A 282 10.89 0.83 -19.93
N ASN A 283 10.64 0.23 -21.10
CA ASN A 283 10.66 0.88 -22.41
C ASN A 283 9.25 1.17 -22.96
N SER A 284 8.19 0.69 -22.31
CA SER A 284 6.80 0.82 -22.80
C SER A 284 6.37 2.25 -23.17
N SER A 285 6.82 3.26 -22.41
CA SER A 285 6.50 4.66 -22.71
C SER A 285 7.27 5.20 -23.91
N GLU A 286 8.48 4.70 -24.15
CA GLU A 286 9.30 5.06 -25.30
C GLU A 286 8.72 4.44 -26.57
N LEU A 287 8.43 3.12 -26.57
CA LEU A 287 7.79 2.42 -27.67
C LEU A 287 6.43 3.02 -28.05
N TYR A 288 5.60 3.35 -27.04
CA TYR A 288 4.34 4.05 -27.25
C TYR A 288 4.56 5.41 -27.95
N THR A 289 5.55 6.17 -27.51
CA THR A 289 5.86 7.49 -28.06
C THR A 289 6.40 7.39 -29.49
N GLU A 290 7.26 6.41 -29.76
CA GLU A 290 7.84 6.14 -31.08
C GLU A 290 6.77 5.70 -32.09
N SER A 291 5.89 4.79 -31.70
CA SER A 291 4.75 4.37 -32.53
C SER A 291 3.86 5.54 -32.93
N LEU A 292 3.50 6.40 -31.96
CA LEU A 292 2.71 7.59 -32.25
C LEU A 292 3.44 8.51 -33.23
N LYS A 293 4.76 8.68 -33.05
CA LYS A 293 5.60 9.52 -33.88
C LYS A 293 5.65 9.04 -35.32
N GLU A 294 5.92 7.76 -35.50
CA GLU A 294 5.94 7.10 -36.80
C GLU A 294 4.58 7.21 -37.49
N THR A 295 3.50 6.89 -36.77
CA THR A 295 2.14 6.89 -37.31
C THR A 295 1.72 8.28 -37.78
N TYR A 296 1.88 9.35 -36.97
CA TYR A 296 1.50 10.69 -37.45
C TYR A 296 2.40 11.20 -38.58
N THR A 297 3.63 10.72 -38.70
CA THR A 297 4.55 11.13 -39.78
C THR A 297 4.10 10.57 -41.12
N ASN A 298 3.53 9.35 -41.12
CA ASN A 298 3.05 8.65 -42.32
C ASN A 298 1.57 8.91 -42.64
N LEU A 299 0.77 9.42 -41.68
CA LEU A 299 -0.63 9.77 -41.90
C LEU A 299 -0.81 11.03 -42.75
N SER A 300 -1.78 10.97 -43.67
CA SER A 300 -2.27 12.14 -44.41
C SER A 300 -2.78 13.23 -43.46
N LYS A 301 -2.47 14.49 -43.77
CA LYS A 301 -2.91 15.65 -42.98
C LYS A 301 -4.43 15.69 -42.89
N GLY A 302 -4.97 15.76 -41.67
CA GLY A 302 -6.40 15.73 -41.40
C GLY A 302 -6.70 15.49 -39.91
N ASN A 303 -7.96 15.18 -39.58
CA ASN A 303 -8.39 14.99 -38.19
C ASN A 303 -7.69 13.80 -37.50
N GLY A 304 -7.44 12.70 -38.22
CA GLY A 304 -6.70 11.54 -37.71
C GLY A 304 -5.25 11.90 -37.36
N TYR A 305 -4.54 12.57 -38.29
CA TYR A 305 -3.20 13.12 -38.06
C TYR A 305 -3.15 14.03 -36.83
N ALA A 306 -4.09 14.97 -36.71
CA ALA A 306 -4.15 15.89 -35.58
C ALA A 306 -4.34 15.16 -34.24
N SER A 307 -5.14 14.09 -34.24
CA SER A 307 -5.42 13.30 -33.04
C SER A 307 -4.19 12.49 -32.60
N VAL A 308 -3.54 11.75 -33.49
CA VAL A 308 -2.31 10.99 -33.18
C VAL A 308 -1.19 11.94 -32.73
N LYS A 309 -1.00 13.07 -33.42
CA LYS A 309 0.02 14.06 -33.06
C LYS A 309 -0.27 14.73 -31.70
N ALA A 310 -1.53 14.91 -31.33
CA ALA A 310 -1.91 15.39 -29.99
C ALA A 310 -1.59 14.36 -28.89
N TYR A 311 -1.85 13.07 -29.13
CA TYR A 311 -1.44 12.00 -28.21
C TYR A 311 0.09 11.91 -28.09
N TYR A 312 0.83 12.12 -29.19
CA TYR A 312 2.29 12.20 -29.14
C TYR A 312 2.76 13.35 -28.24
N ALA A 313 2.21 14.56 -28.41
CA ALA A 313 2.51 15.71 -27.56
C ALA A 313 2.22 15.42 -26.07
N LYS A 314 1.11 14.75 -25.78
CA LYS A 314 0.77 14.30 -24.42
C LYS A 314 1.78 13.29 -23.90
N SER A 315 2.19 12.32 -24.71
CA SER A 315 3.13 11.26 -24.30
C SER A 315 4.50 11.81 -23.93
N ILE A 316 5.05 12.71 -24.75
CA ILE A 316 6.34 13.34 -24.46
C ILE A 316 6.25 14.26 -23.24
N TYR A 317 5.13 14.97 -23.07
CA TYR A 317 4.90 15.81 -21.87
C TYR A 317 4.82 14.97 -20.58
N ASP A 318 4.07 13.86 -20.60
CA ASP A 318 3.87 12.98 -19.46
C ASP A 318 5.16 12.21 -19.09
N SER A 319 6.01 11.92 -20.08
CA SER A 319 7.26 11.16 -19.89
C SER A 319 8.46 12.02 -19.50
N ALA A 320 8.38 13.34 -19.75
CA ALA A 320 9.44 14.27 -19.41
C ALA A 320 9.58 14.45 -17.89
N THR A 321 10.81 14.42 -17.41
CA THR A 321 11.17 14.75 -16.03
C THR A 321 12.25 15.81 -16.00
N LEU A 322 12.58 16.34 -14.82
CA LEU A 322 13.69 17.29 -14.68
C LEU A 322 15.05 16.69 -15.14
N GLU A 323 15.20 15.36 -15.04
CA GLU A 323 16.44 14.65 -15.38
C GLU A 323 16.41 14.04 -16.81
N LYS A 324 15.22 13.67 -17.29
CA LYS A 324 15.03 12.95 -18.57
C LYS A 324 14.21 13.78 -19.55
N LYS A 325 14.85 14.20 -20.65
CA LYS A 325 14.26 14.97 -21.77
C LYS A 325 13.41 16.17 -21.33
N PRO A 326 13.91 17.08 -20.49
CA PRO A 326 13.14 18.25 -20.02
C PRO A 326 12.64 19.15 -21.17
N GLU A 327 13.33 19.18 -22.31
CA GLU A 327 12.96 19.90 -23.52
C GLU A 327 11.60 19.46 -24.11
N ASP A 328 11.16 18.22 -23.84
CA ASP A 328 9.94 17.64 -24.40
C ASP A 328 8.68 18.38 -23.96
N ARG A 329 8.66 19.04 -22.79
CA ARG A 329 7.52 19.88 -22.38
C ARG A 329 7.32 21.09 -23.28
N THR A 330 8.43 21.71 -23.70
CA THR A 330 8.38 22.85 -24.63
C THR A 330 8.01 22.41 -26.05
N LEU A 331 8.47 21.23 -26.46
CA LEU A 331 8.07 20.59 -27.72
C LEU A 331 6.57 20.22 -27.73
N ALA A 332 6.05 19.65 -26.64
CA ALA A 332 4.64 19.35 -26.51
C ALA A 332 3.77 20.60 -26.70
N LEU A 333 4.18 21.73 -26.10
CA LEU A 333 3.49 23.01 -26.25
C LEU A 333 3.49 23.51 -27.71
N SER A 334 4.63 23.41 -28.41
CA SER A 334 4.71 23.85 -29.81
C SER A 334 3.79 23.03 -30.71
N ILE A 335 3.72 21.71 -30.49
CA ILE A 335 2.79 20.81 -31.17
C ILE A 335 1.33 21.16 -30.85
N CYS A 336 1.01 21.44 -29.59
CA CYS A 336 -0.35 21.85 -29.22
C CYS A 336 -0.77 23.13 -29.94
N ASN A 337 0.13 24.12 -30.01
CA ASN A 337 -0.15 25.38 -30.70
C ASN A 337 -0.40 25.18 -32.21
N GLU A 338 0.38 24.32 -32.86
CA GLU A 338 0.16 23.93 -34.27
C GLU A 338 -1.22 23.31 -34.45
N ILE A 339 -1.59 22.32 -33.63
CA ILE A 339 -2.85 21.58 -33.76
C ILE A 339 -4.05 22.50 -33.54
N ILE A 340 -4.00 23.33 -32.50
CA ILE A 340 -5.09 24.26 -32.15
C ILE A 340 -5.36 25.25 -33.30
N MET A 341 -4.30 25.70 -33.97
CA MET A 341 -4.40 26.66 -35.06
C MET A 341 -4.91 26.01 -36.36
N ILE A 342 -4.44 24.81 -36.71
CA ILE A 342 -4.67 24.20 -38.03
C ILE A 342 -5.90 23.29 -38.05
N TYR A 343 -6.26 22.64 -36.93
CA TYR A 343 -7.29 21.59 -36.88
C TYR A 343 -8.41 21.83 -35.84
N PRO A 344 -9.12 22.98 -35.85
CA PRO A 344 -10.03 23.40 -34.77
C PRO A 344 -11.29 22.54 -34.59
N LYS A 345 -11.61 21.65 -35.53
CA LYS A 345 -12.77 20.73 -35.47
C LYS A 345 -12.39 19.26 -35.25
N SER A 346 -11.13 18.99 -34.94
CA SER A 346 -10.62 17.63 -34.69
C SER A 346 -10.68 17.26 -33.21
N GLU A 347 -10.69 15.96 -32.88
CA GLU A 347 -10.48 15.51 -31.50
C GLU A 347 -9.11 15.94 -30.95
N GLY A 348 -8.10 15.95 -31.83
CA GLY A 348 -6.77 16.50 -31.55
C GLY A 348 -6.81 17.94 -31.00
N PHE A 349 -7.74 18.79 -31.45
CA PHE A 349 -7.92 20.13 -30.88
C PHE A 349 -8.32 20.09 -29.41
N VAL A 350 -9.24 19.20 -29.04
CA VAL A 350 -9.69 19.06 -27.65
C VAL A 350 -8.54 18.58 -26.76
N ILE A 351 -7.80 17.57 -27.22
CA ILE A 351 -6.63 17.02 -26.50
C ILE A 351 -5.54 18.09 -26.34
N ALA A 352 -5.16 18.76 -27.43
CA ALA A 352 -4.13 19.80 -27.44
C ALA A 352 -4.52 21.02 -26.59
N SER A 353 -5.80 21.44 -26.63
CA SER A 353 -6.30 22.56 -25.83
C SER A 353 -6.26 22.23 -24.34
N ASN A 354 -6.69 21.02 -23.96
CA ASN A 354 -6.62 20.55 -22.59
C ASN A 354 -5.16 20.46 -22.10
N LEU A 355 -4.27 19.88 -22.90
CA LEU A 355 -2.85 19.78 -22.56
C LEU A 355 -2.19 21.17 -22.44
N LYS A 356 -2.49 22.12 -23.34
CA LYS A 356 -2.01 23.49 -23.25
C LYS A 356 -2.48 24.18 -21.97
N ASN A 357 -3.74 23.99 -21.57
CA ASN A 357 -4.26 24.51 -20.32
C ASN A 357 -3.53 23.89 -19.10
N THR A 358 -3.21 22.60 -19.15
CA THR A 358 -2.37 21.92 -18.13
C THR A 358 -0.96 22.50 -18.09
N ILE A 359 -0.30 22.69 -19.24
CA ILE A 359 1.06 23.22 -19.34
C ILE A 359 1.17 24.62 -18.72
N PHE A 360 0.17 25.48 -18.93
CA PHE A 360 0.14 26.85 -18.38
C PHE A 360 -0.52 26.96 -17.01
N HIS A 361 -0.99 25.86 -16.41
CA HIS A 361 -1.59 25.89 -15.09
C HIS A 361 -0.58 26.46 -14.09
N LYS A 362 -1.04 27.39 -13.26
CA LYS A 362 -0.20 28.05 -12.26
C LYS A 362 -0.50 27.42 -10.91
N THR A 363 0.55 27.03 -10.20
CA THR A 363 0.43 26.47 -8.85
C THR A 363 1.39 27.18 -7.93
N ILE A 364 0.96 27.35 -6.67
CA ILE A 364 1.81 27.77 -5.56
C ILE A 364 1.41 26.98 -4.33
N ARG A 365 2.39 26.52 -3.58
CA ARG A 365 2.21 25.94 -2.25
C ARG A 365 3.34 26.39 -1.34
N LEU A 366 2.96 26.81 -0.13
CA LEU A 366 3.86 27.24 0.91
C LEU A 366 4.01 26.19 2.00
N GLN A 367 5.22 26.05 2.53
CA GLN A 367 5.51 25.22 3.69
C GLN A 367 6.62 25.88 4.52
N ASN A 368 6.39 26.10 5.81
CA ASN A 368 7.37 26.63 6.76
C ASN A 368 7.31 25.86 8.07
N GLU A 369 8.29 26.11 8.92
CA GLU A 369 8.24 25.68 10.32
C GLU A 369 7.16 26.45 11.07
N GLU A 370 6.35 25.72 11.83
CA GLU A 370 5.24 26.28 12.60
C GLU A 370 5.73 27.18 13.73
N ILE A 371 6.86 26.84 14.37
CA ILE A 371 7.42 27.63 15.48
C ILE A 371 8.91 27.87 15.25
N ILE A 372 9.34 29.13 15.32
CA ILE A 372 10.74 29.55 15.18
C ILE A 372 11.20 30.41 16.36
N PRO A 373 12.53 30.54 16.62
CA PRO A 373 13.06 31.45 17.63
C PRO A 373 12.82 32.93 17.31
N VAL A 374 12.75 33.76 18.36
CA VAL A 374 12.55 35.22 18.25
C VAL A 374 13.77 35.89 17.64
N ASN A 375 13.55 36.87 16.76
CA ASN A 375 14.59 37.65 16.09
C ASN A 375 15.65 36.78 15.39
N LYS A 376 15.22 35.67 14.81
CA LYS A 376 16.03 34.83 13.92
C LYS A 376 15.39 34.80 12.54
N SER A 377 16.22 34.81 11.50
CA SER A 377 15.75 34.57 10.15
C SER A 377 15.12 33.17 10.08
N SER A 378 14.04 33.06 9.32
CA SER A 378 13.45 31.78 8.96
C SER A 378 13.32 31.67 7.45
N LYS A 379 12.81 30.55 6.97
CA LYS A 379 12.58 30.33 5.55
C LYS A 379 11.25 29.65 5.31
N ILE A 380 10.72 29.87 4.11
CA ILE A 380 9.52 29.23 3.61
C ILE A 380 9.83 28.52 2.29
N LEU A 381 9.52 27.24 2.23
CA LEU A 381 9.55 26.48 0.98
C LEU A 381 8.37 26.91 0.12
N VAL A 382 8.67 27.30 -1.10
CA VAL A 382 7.71 27.62 -2.14
C VAL A 382 7.81 26.57 -3.22
N ASN A 383 6.75 25.80 -3.43
CA ASN A 383 6.57 24.99 -4.62
C ASN A 383 5.75 25.79 -5.62
N PHE A 384 6.25 25.96 -6.85
CA PHE A 384 5.64 26.83 -7.83
C PHE A 384 5.76 26.30 -9.25
N GLN A 385 4.77 26.64 -10.08
CA GLN A 385 4.78 26.40 -11.52
C GLN A 385 4.25 27.63 -12.25
N ASN A 386 4.94 28.07 -13.29
CA ASN A 386 4.53 29.19 -14.16
C ASN A 386 4.28 30.53 -13.44
N ILE A 387 5.00 30.77 -12.34
CA ILE A 387 4.96 32.02 -11.58
C ILE A 387 6.34 32.69 -11.64
N LYS A 388 6.34 33.99 -11.93
CA LYS A 388 7.58 34.78 -12.08
C LYS A 388 8.06 35.41 -10.78
N GLN A 389 7.10 35.82 -9.95
CA GLN A 389 7.32 36.68 -8.81
C GLN A 389 6.25 36.38 -7.77
N LEU A 390 6.60 36.54 -6.50
CA LEU A 390 5.66 36.49 -5.39
C LEU A 390 5.79 37.73 -4.54
N HIS A 391 4.64 38.30 -4.20
CA HIS A 391 4.49 39.30 -3.16
C HIS A 391 4.10 38.59 -1.86
N LEU A 392 4.89 38.78 -0.81
CA LEU A 392 4.66 38.19 0.50
C LEU A 392 4.28 39.30 1.48
N ALA A 393 3.14 39.11 2.14
CA ALA A 393 2.63 40.00 3.17
C ALA A 393 2.50 39.23 4.49
N ILE A 394 3.09 39.77 5.56
CA ILE A 394 3.11 39.16 6.89
C ILE A 394 2.18 39.94 7.81
N TYR A 395 1.18 39.27 8.37
CA TYR A 395 0.19 39.85 9.28
C TYR A 395 0.39 39.30 10.69
N LYS A 396 0.38 40.16 11.70
CA LYS A 396 0.26 39.71 13.09
C LYS A 396 -1.19 39.32 13.36
N VAL A 397 -1.41 38.11 13.86
CA VAL A 397 -2.76 37.57 14.09
C VAL A 397 -2.89 37.06 15.53
N ALA A 398 -4.13 37.00 16.03
CA ALA A 398 -4.42 36.35 17.30
C ALA A 398 -4.11 34.84 17.23
N TYR A 399 -3.80 34.22 18.37
CA TYR A 399 -3.47 32.80 18.42
C TYR A 399 -4.66 31.90 18.04
N GLU A 400 -5.89 32.36 18.21
CA GLU A 400 -7.11 31.65 17.85
C GLU A 400 -7.46 31.78 16.36
N HIS A 401 -6.78 32.65 15.62
CA HIS A 401 -7.07 32.86 14.21
C HIS A 401 -6.62 31.67 13.36
N ASP A 402 -7.57 30.97 12.76
CA ASP A 402 -7.30 29.85 11.85
C ASP A 402 -8.30 29.82 10.69
N PHE A 403 -7.82 30.01 9.46
CA PHE A 403 -8.68 29.88 8.27
C PHE A 403 -9.16 28.44 8.02
N ASN A 404 -8.51 27.43 8.61
CA ASN A 404 -8.91 26.04 8.42
C ASN A 404 -10.23 25.68 9.13
N GLN A 405 -10.70 26.52 10.05
CA GLN A 405 -12.01 26.34 10.69
C GLN A 405 -13.18 26.55 9.72
N TYR A 406 -12.97 27.27 8.62
CA TYR A 406 -13.98 27.51 7.61
C TYR A 406 -14.04 26.35 6.60
N ASN A 407 -15.24 26.03 6.13
CA ASN A 407 -15.45 25.02 5.09
C ASN A 407 -14.68 25.41 3.81
N TYR A 408 -14.37 24.43 2.95
CA TYR A 408 -13.58 24.68 1.74
C TYR A 408 -14.25 25.67 0.76
N ARG A 409 -15.59 25.76 0.75
CA ARG A 409 -16.33 26.61 -0.20
C ARG A 409 -16.25 28.10 0.17
N ASP A 410 -16.27 28.42 1.47
CA ASP A 410 -16.34 29.79 1.97
C ASP A 410 -14.95 30.37 2.31
N ARG A 411 -13.97 29.49 2.53
CA ARG A 411 -12.61 29.85 2.95
C ARG A 411 -11.93 30.87 2.03
N ASP A 412 -12.07 30.69 0.72
CA ASP A 412 -11.45 31.58 -0.27
C ASP A 412 -11.96 33.03 -0.12
N SER A 413 -13.27 33.20 0.04
CA SER A 413 -13.88 34.52 0.21
C SER A 413 -13.45 35.20 1.52
N ILE A 414 -13.26 34.43 2.58
CA ILE A 414 -12.85 34.94 3.89
C ILE A 414 -11.39 35.38 3.88
N ILE A 415 -10.50 34.59 3.29
CA ILE A 415 -9.08 34.95 3.13
C ILE A 415 -8.96 36.21 2.28
N LYS A 416 -9.73 36.29 1.19
CA LYS A 416 -9.80 37.49 0.36
C LYS A 416 -10.19 38.71 1.18
N GLN A 417 -11.28 38.63 1.95
CA GLN A 417 -11.73 39.73 2.79
C GLN A 417 -10.64 40.18 3.78
N PHE A 418 -9.98 39.22 4.45
CA PHE A 418 -8.89 39.49 5.38
C PHE A 418 -7.74 40.26 4.70
N PHE A 419 -7.33 39.84 3.50
CA PHE A 419 -6.25 40.51 2.77
C PHE A 419 -6.58 41.97 2.40
N TYR A 420 -7.85 42.25 2.13
CA TYR A 420 -8.33 43.59 1.85
C TYR A 420 -8.38 44.48 3.10
N THR A 421 -8.84 43.95 4.23
CA THR A 421 -9.10 44.74 5.44
C THR A 421 -7.88 44.95 6.31
N GLU A 422 -7.03 43.93 6.43
CA GLU A 422 -5.90 43.97 7.35
C GLU A 422 -4.66 44.63 6.74
N GLN A 423 -3.83 45.21 7.61
CA GLN A 423 -2.55 45.83 7.23
C GLN A 423 -1.39 44.91 7.61
N PRO A 424 -0.48 44.58 6.66
CA PRO A 424 0.68 43.77 6.97
C PRO A 424 1.69 44.55 7.81
N ILE A 425 2.42 43.85 8.68
CA ILE A 425 3.53 44.43 9.46
C ILE A 425 4.84 44.48 8.67
N LYS A 426 4.98 43.61 7.66
CA LYS A 426 6.09 43.55 6.71
C LYS A 426 5.55 43.03 5.38
N GLU A 427 6.04 43.61 4.31
CA GLU A 427 5.75 43.17 2.95
C GLU A 427 7.01 43.28 2.11
N PHE A 428 7.18 42.35 1.18
CA PHE A 428 8.29 42.36 0.25
C PHE A 428 7.97 41.46 -0.94
N THR A 429 8.74 41.61 -2.00
CA THR A 429 8.50 40.89 -3.24
C THR A 429 9.77 40.19 -3.67
N THR A 430 9.66 38.92 -4.07
CA THR A 430 10.80 38.12 -4.54
C THR A 430 10.60 37.63 -5.95
N GLN A 431 11.69 37.58 -6.72
CA GLN A 431 11.70 36.96 -8.04
C GLN A 431 11.94 35.45 -7.89
N LEU A 432 11.12 34.65 -8.55
CA LEU A 432 11.28 33.20 -8.56
C LEU A 432 12.17 32.76 -9.73
N PRO A 433 13.01 31.73 -9.57
CA PRO A 433 13.83 31.19 -10.66
C PRO A 433 12.98 30.82 -11.89
N GLN A 434 13.39 31.26 -13.08
CA GLN A 434 12.65 31.04 -14.33
C GLN A 434 13.37 30.06 -15.25
N LYS A 435 12.98 28.78 -15.20
CA LYS A 435 13.51 27.73 -16.09
C LYS A 435 12.78 27.64 -17.43
N LYS A 436 11.50 28.06 -17.48
CA LYS A 436 10.62 28.03 -18.68
C LYS A 436 10.45 26.63 -19.31
N ASP A 437 10.70 25.59 -18.54
CA ASP A 437 10.50 24.18 -18.89
C ASP A 437 9.09 23.67 -18.51
N TYR A 438 8.28 24.53 -17.88
CA TYR A 438 6.91 24.26 -17.41
C TYR A 438 6.85 23.14 -16.36
N PHE A 439 7.94 22.80 -15.68
CA PHE A 439 7.91 21.93 -14.50
C PHE A 439 7.48 22.70 -13.25
N ASN A 440 6.99 21.94 -12.26
CA ASN A 440 6.86 22.47 -10.91
C ASN A 440 8.25 22.46 -10.27
N HIS A 441 8.69 23.62 -9.83
CA HIS A 441 9.96 23.80 -9.14
C HIS A 441 9.72 24.17 -7.69
N SER A 442 10.77 24.13 -6.91
CA SER A 442 10.79 24.50 -5.52
C SER A 442 11.96 25.42 -5.21
N THR A 443 11.72 26.36 -4.31
CA THR A 443 12.74 27.28 -3.81
C THR A 443 12.46 27.66 -2.35
N GLU A 444 13.46 28.23 -1.69
CA GLU A 444 13.34 28.70 -0.32
C GLU A 444 13.52 30.21 -0.27
N ILE A 445 12.50 30.90 0.27
CA ILE A 445 12.53 32.34 0.49
C ILE A 445 12.89 32.60 1.95
N VAL A 446 13.89 33.46 2.19
CA VAL A 446 14.21 33.95 3.53
C VAL A 446 13.14 34.92 4.00
N LEU A 447 12.57 34.64 5.17
CA LEU A 447 11.64 35.53 5.84
C LEU A 447 12.42 36.47 6.78
N PRO A 448 11.97 37.73 6.90
CA PRO A 448 12.60 38.69 7.80
C PRO A 448 12.48 38.24 9.26
N GLU A 449 13.38 38.72 10.11
CA GLU A 449 13.29 38.49 11.55
C GLU A 449 11.98 39.08 12.11
N LEU A 450 11.31 38.32 12.98
CA LEU A 450 10.03 38.67 13.57
C LEU A 450 10.13 38.68 15.10
N PRO A 451 9.40 39.58 15.78
CA PRO A 451 9.28 39.56 17.24
C PRO A 451 8.36 38.41 17.69
N SER A 452 8.29 38.19 19.00
CA SER A 452 7.35 37.23 19.60
C SER A 452 5.91 37.45 19.12
N GLY A 453 5.22 36.35 18.77
CA GLY A 453 3.82 36.34 18.37
C GLY A 453 3.48 35.33 17.28
N ARG A 454 2.21 35.32 16.86
CA ARG A 454 1.73 34.52 15.72
C ARG A 454 1.53 35.39 14.49
N PHE A 455 1.96 34.88 13.36
CA PHE A 455 1.91 35.55 12.08
C PHE A 455 1.25 34.69 11.02
N LEU A 456 0.49 35.34 10.13
CA LEU A 456 0.01 34.78 8.89
C LEU A 456 0.91 35.32 7.77
N ILE A 457 1.54 34.41 7.04
CA ILE A 457 2.31 34.73 5.83
C ILE A 457 1.40 34.43 4.65
N LEU A 458 1.07 35.44 3.86
CA LEU A 458 0.26 35.31 2.65
C LEU A 458 1.12 35.65 1.44
N ALA A 459 1.08 34.78 0.43
CA ALA A 459 1.76 34.98 -0.85
C ALA A 459 0.73 35.13 -1.99
N THR A 460 0.91 36.17 -2.79
CA THR A 460 0.16 36.48 -4.00
C THR A 460 1.12 36.69 -5.17
N LYS A 461 0.61 36.75 -6.40
CA LYS A 461 1.44 37.00 -7.58
C LYS A 461 2.01 38.43 -7.60
N ASP A 462 1.21 39.40 -7.18
CA ASP A 462 1.56 40.80 -7.07
C ASP A 462 0.85 41.47 -5.88
N ASP A 463 1.08 42.76 -5.69
CA ASP A 463 0.50 43.59 -4.64
C ASP A 463 -0.93 44.05 -4.97
N THR A 464 -1.42 43.77 -6.18
CA THR A 464 -2.79 44.05 -6.54
C THR A 464 -3.64 43.08 -5.75
N LYS A 465 -4.44 43.59 -4.80
CA LYS A 465 -5.26 42.76 -3.90
C LYS A 465 -6.37 41.97 -4.62
N SER A 466 -6.24 41.67 -5.92
CA SER A 466 -7.25 41.19 -6.85
C SER A 466 -7.94 39.87 -6.45
N THR A 467 -9.26 39.84 -6.64
CA THR A 467 -10.19 38.78 -6.18
C THR A 467 -10.18 37.49 -7.02
N THR A 468 -9.42 37.46 -8.12
CA THR A 468 -9.35 36.35 -9.08
C THR A 468 -8.01 35.62 -9.06
N GLU A 469 -7.09 36.00 -8.18
CA GLU A 469 -5.71 35.50 -8.22
C GLU A 469 -5.43 34.28 -7.34
N LEU A 470 -4.43 33.52 -7.78
CA LEU A 470 -3.83 32.40 -7.07
C LEU A 470 -3.08 32.93 -5.84
N PHE A 471 -3.44 32.45 -4.65
CA PHE A 471 -2.78 32.77 -3.39
C PHE A 471 -2.41 31.50 -2.63
N ALA A 472 -1.46 31.62 -1.71
CA ALA A 472 -1.20 30.61 -0.69
C ALA A 472 -0.86 31.29 0.63
N TYR A 473 -1.15 30.64 1.74
CA TYR A 473 -0.83 31.16 3.06
C TYR A 473 -0.34 30.07 3.99
N ASN A 474 0.35 30.48 5.04
CA ASN A 474 0.72 29.61 6.13
C ASN A 474 0.87 30.41 7.43
N TYR A 475 0.79 29.74 8.57
CA TYR A 475 0.99 30.35 9.88
C TYR A 475 2.40 30.08 10.39
N GLN A 476 2.95 31.04 11.13
CA GLN A 476 4.21 30.89 11.83
C GLN A 476 4.11 31.56 13.21
N THR A 477 4.48 30.83 14.24
CA THR A 477 4.63 31.31 15.61
C THR A 477 6.10 31.59 15.88
N VAL A 478 6.38 32.68 16.56
CA VAL A 478 7.74 33.12 16.88
C VAL A 478 7.86 33.16 18.39
N SER A 479 8.64 32.24 18.97
CA SER A 479 8.80 32.10 20.41
C SER A 479 10.09 31.35 20.76
N ASN A 480 10.83 31.87 21.75
CA ASN A 480 11.96 31.20 22.37
C ASN A 480 11.50 30.19 23.43
N LEU A 481 10.21 30.11 23.72
CA LEU A 481 9.67 29.09 24.61
C LEU A 481 9.48 27.77 23.85
N VAL A 482 9.78 26.67 24.52
CA VAL A 482 9.37 25.32 24.12
C VAL A 482 8.80 24.62 25.34
N CYS A 483 7.78 23.79 25.12
CA CYS A 483 7.15 23.02 26.17
C CYS A 483 7.27 21.54 25.85
N ILE A 484 7.82 20.78 26.78
CA ILE A 484 7.82 19.32 26.76
C ILE A 484 6.71 18.85 27.70
N GLU A 485 5.79 18.04 27.19
CA GLU A 485 4.77 17.39 28.01
C GLU A 485 5.21 15.97 28.33
N SER A 486 5.14 15.60 29.61
CA SER A 486 5.30 14.22 30.07
C SER A 486 4.19 13.82 31.03
N ASN A 487 4.04 12.52 31.25
CA ASN A 487 3.10 11.95 32.21
C ASN A 487 3.88 11.44 33.42
N TYR A 488 3.47 11.84 34.61
CA TYR A 488 4.01 11.32 35.86
C TYR A 488 2.88 10.97 36.81
N HIS A 489 2.67 9.66 37.05
CA HIS A 489 1.47 9.13 37.70
C HIS A 489 0.19 9.67 37.01
N GLU A 490 -0.80 10.13 37.77
CA GLU A 490 -2.03 10.75 37.26
C GLU A 490 -1.87 12.23 36.86
N LYS A 491 -0.63 12.77 36.87
CA LYS A 491 -0.34 14.17 36.58
C LYS A 491 0.31 14.31 35.21
N LYS A 492 -0.08 15.37 34.52
CA LYS A 492 0.68 15.90 33.39
C LYS A 492 1.73 16.86 33.91
N VAL A 493 2.96 16.70 33.46
CA VAL A 493 4.08 17.61 33.73
C VAL A 493 4.32 18.41 32.45
N LEU A 494 4.27 19.73 32.56
CA LEU A 494 4.66 20.65 31.50
C LEU A 494 6.01 21.26 31.89
N GLN A 495 7.03 20.99 31.09
CA GLN A 495 8.36 21.55 31.26
C GLN A 495 8.61 22.64 30.22
N VAL A 496 8.79 23.87 30.69
CA VAL A 496 9.07 25.04 29.86
C VAL A 496 10.57 25.32 29.84
N LEU A 497 11.13 25.31 28.64
CA LEU A 497 12.55 25.53 28.39
C LEU A 497 12.75 26.67 27.39
N ASP A 498 13.96 27.21 27.38
CA ASP A 498 14.46 28.03 26.27
C ASP A 498 14.77 27.12 25.07
N ARG A 499 14.13 27.39 23.93
CA ARG A 499 14.23 26.61 22.68
C ARG A 499 15.66 26.51 22.15
N THR A 500 16.45 27.56 22.34
CA THR A 500 17.79 27.66 21.75
C THR A 500 18.86 27.02 22.61
N THR A 501 18.66 26.92 23.92
CA THR A 501 19.67 26.43 24.88
C THR A 501 19.25 25.20 25.68
N GLY A 502 17.95 24.92 25.74
CA GLY A 502 17.35 23.91 26.61
C GLY A 502 17.27 24.35 28.07
N LYS A 503 17.66 25.59 28.38
CA LYS A 503 17.72 26.08 29.75
C LYS A 503 16.30 26.13 30.35
N PRO A 504 16.08 25.57 31.55
CA PRO A 504 14.78 25.66 32.19
C PRO A 504 14.38 27.10 32.52
N ILE A 505 13.10 27.42 32.29
CA ILE A 505 12.54 28.75 32.56
C ILE A 505 11.72 28.69 33.84
N GLU A 506 12.26 29.26 34.90
CA GLU A 506 11.59 29.42 36.18
C GLU A 506 10.56 30.57 36.14
N ASN A 507 9.44 30.40 36.85
CA ASN A 507 8.35 31.37 36.94
C ASN A 507 7.66 31.74 35.61
N ALA A 508 7.73 30.88 34.58
CA ALA A 508 6.89 30.99 33.39
C ALA A 508 5.42 30.79 33.77
N LYS A 509 4.55 31.69 33.31
CA LYS A 509 3.11 31.66 33.57
C LYS A 509 2.44 30.72 32.59
N VAL A 510 1.87 29.62 33.08
CA VAL A 510 1.13 28.63 32.29
C VAL A 510 -0.36 28.76 32.57
N HIS A 511 -1.09 29.25 31.59
CA HIS A 511 -2.54 29.40 31.63
C HIS A 511 -3.19 28.14 31.03
N LEU A 512 -3.96 27.45 31.87
CA LEU A 512 -4.69 26.21 31.56
C LEU A 512 -6.19 26.49 31.76
N ASP A 513 -6.88 26.88 30.70
CA ASP A 513 -8.28 27.34 30.73
C ASP A 513 -8.52 28.38 31.85
N SER A 514 -9.24 28.05 32.91
CA SER A 514 -9.54 28.98 34.01
C SER A 514 -8.47 29.06 35.11
N LYS A 515 -7.38 28.30 35.01
CA LYS A 515 -6.32 28.22 36.04
C LYS A 515 -4.99 28.74 35.52
N THR A 516 -4.28 29.49 36.35
CA THR A 516 -2.91 29.91 36.07
C THR A 516 -1.96 29.19 37.02
N LYS A 517 -0.86 28.66 36.50
CA LYS A 517 0.24 28.07 37.26
C LYS A 517 1.57 28.70 36.87
N TYR A 518 2.58 28.47 37.70
CA TYR A 518 3.95 28.93 37.45
C TYR A 518 4.90 27.73 37.45
N THR A 519 5.96 27.83 36.66
CA THR A 519 7.03 26.82 36.62
C THR A 519 8.01 26.99 37.79
N ASN A 520 8.55 25.88 38.27
CA ASN A 520 9.60 25.86 39.30
C ASN A 520 11.02 26.08 38.70
N SER A 521 12.07 25.93 39.52
CA SER A 521 13.48 26.15 39.14
C SER A 521 14.01 25.24 38.01
N ILE A 522 13.32 24.13 37.72
CA ILE A 522 13.63 23.23 36.60
C ILE A 522 12.61 23.35 35.46
N GLY A 523 11.84 24.45 35.45
CA GLY A 523 10.92 24.79 34.37
C GLY A 523 9.60 24.03 34.40
N GLU A 524 9.26 23.34 35.48
CA GLU A 524 8.11 22.45 35.51
C GLU A 524 6.90 23.02 36.23
N THR A 525 5.72 22.72 35.69
CA THR A 525 4.45 22.81 36.40
C THR A 525 3.60 21.58 36.12
N THR A 526 2.61 21.29 36.97
CA THR A 526 1.81 20.07 36.85
C THR A 526 0.33 20.37 36.75
N TYR A 527 -0.47 19.48 36.14
CA TYR A 527 -1.93 19.57 36.20
C TYR A 527 -2.59 18.18 36.15
N TYR A 528 -3.85 18.15 36.60
CA TYR A 528 -4.67 16.95 36.72
C TYR A 528 -5.96 17.18 35.92
N ARG A 529 -5.94 17.01 34.60
CA ARG A 529 -7.18 17.14 33.81
C ARG A 529 -7.21 16.23 32.60
N LYS A 530 -8.38 15.63 32.37
CA LYS A 530 -8.75 14.85 31.20
C LYS A 530 -9.38 15.76 30.14
N GLY A 531 -8.98 15.64 28.88
CA GLY A 531 -9.56 16.34 27.73
C GLY A 531 -8.54 17.11 26.89
N TYR A 532 -9.03 17.88 25.91
CA TYR A 532 -8.21 18.81 25.14
C TYR A 532 -7.97 20.09 25.93
N LEU A 533 -6.73 20.57 25.93
CA LEU A 533 -6.37 21.88 26.49
C LEU A 533 -5.58 22.67 25.45
N ASN A 534 -5.73 23.99 25.53
CA ASN A 534 -4.94 24.94 24.75
C ASN A 534 -4.10 25.80 25.71
N PRO A 535 -2.99 25.27 26.25
CA PRO A 535 -2.16 26.04 27.16
C PRO A 535 -1.59 27.28 26.48
N ILE A 536 -1.63 28.40 27.21
CA ILE A 536 -0.89 29.61 26.86
C ILE A 536 0.23 29.76 27.88
N ILE A 537 1.47 29.75 27.40
CA ILE A 537 2.66 29.92 28.22
C ILE A 537 3.21 31.31 27.94
N SER A 538 3.37 32.13 28.99
CA SER A 538 3.96 33.45 28.87
C SER A 538 5.16 33.60 29.81
N TYR A 539 6.21 34.23 29.32
CA TYR A 539 7.38 34.59 30.12
C TYR A 539 7.99 35.87 29.55
N LYS A 540 8.00 36.94 30.37
CA LYS A 540 8.35 38.29 29.92
C LYS A 540 7.44 38.72 28.75
N GLU A 541 8.00 39.08 27.61
CA GLU A 541 7.29 39.48 26.37
C GLU A 541 7.05 38.30 25.41
N ASP A 542 7.52 37.09 25.78
CA ASP A 542 7.36 35.89 24.96
C ASP A 542 6.08 35.14 25.34
N GLU A 543 5.36 34.64 24.33
CA GLU A 543 4.13 33.89 24.51
C GLU A 543 4.12 32.71 23.53
N LEU A 544 3.73 31.54 24.03
CA LEU A 544 3.60 30.30 23.27
C LEU A 544 2.21 29.72 23.49
N TYR A 545 1.46 29.63 22.39
CA TYR A 545 0.19 28.93 22.34
C TYR A 545 0.40 27.48 21.87
N LEU A 546 -0.08 26.52 22.65
CA LEU A 546 -0.01 25.11 22.31
C LEU A 546 -1.40 24.64 21.83
N GLY A 547 -1.59 24.53 20.53
CA GLY A 547 -2.88 24.15 19.95
C GLY A 547 -3.20 22.66 20.15
N ARG A 548 -4.35 22.38 20.79
CA ARG A 548 -4.90 21.03 21.01
C ARG A 548 -3.88 20.03 21.56
N ILE A 549 -3.31 20.30 22.72
CA ILE A 549 -2.65 19.23 23.47
C ILE A 549 -3.72 18.18 23.78
N HIS A 550 -3.56 17.01 23.15
CA HIS A 550 -4.51 15.94 23.27
C HIS A 550 -4.14 15.04 24.44
N SER A 551 -4.89 15.12 25.54
CA SER A 551 -4.88 14.05 26.54
C SER A 551 -5.69 12.85 26.01
N ASN A 552 -5.18 12.11 25.02
CA ASN A 552 -5.78 10.83 24.65
C ASN A 552 -5.13 9.70 25.45
N ASN A 553 -5.95 9.02 26.25
CA ASN A 553 -5.64 7.74 26.88
C ASN A 553 -5.65 6.59 25.84
N TYR A 554 -4.88 6.71 24.75
CA TYR A 554 -4.53 5.51 23.97
C TYR A 554 -3.34 4.76 24.57
N TYR A 555 -2.64 5.38 25.52
CA TYR A 555 -1.88 4.64 26.52
C TYR A 555 -2.83 4.25 27.64
N ARG A 556 -3.05 2.95 27.76
CA ARG A 556 -3.53 2.29 28.98
C ARG A 556 -2.81 2.93 30.17
N ASP A 557 -3.58 3.56 31.04
CA ASP A 557 -3.08 4.25 32.24
C ASP A 557 -2.10 3.33 33.00
N PRO A 558 -0.82 3.72 33.19
CA PRO A 558 0.12 2.95 34.01
C PRO A 558 -0.34 2.83 35.47
N ASN A 559 -1.21 3.75 35.93
CA ASN A 559 -1.83 3.69 37.25
C ASN A 559 -3.09 2.82 37.28
N ASP A 560 -3.55 2.29 36.13
CA ASP A 560 -4.40 1.10 36.11
C ASP A 560 -3.61 -0.20 36.39
N ASP A 561 -2.31 -0.08 36.67
CA ASP A 561 -1.45 -1.15 37.18
C ASP A 561 -0.89 -0.85 38.58
N SER A 562 -0.76 0.42 38.99
CA SER A 562 -0.02 0.77 40.22
C SER A 562 -0.74 0.51 41.54
N GLU A 563 -2.04 0.17 41.51
CA GLU A 563 -2.76 -0.35 42.70
C GLU A 563 -3.68 -1.55 42.38
N LYS A 564 -3.72 -1.99 41.12
CA LYS A 564 -4.67 -3.03 40.72
C LYS A 564 -4.05 -4.41 40.85
N THR A 565 -4.48 -5.10 41.90
CA THR A 565 -4.51 -6.56 41.96
C THR A 565 -5.01 -7.11 40.61
N ARG A 566 -4.11 -7.65 39.79
CA ARG A 566 -4.45 -8.26 38.49
C ARG A 566 -4.46 -9.75 38.64
N THR A 567 -5.64 -10.33 38.46
CA THR A 567 -5.82 -11.78 38.55
C THR A 567 -5.89 -12.37 37.15
N GLN A 568 -4.97 -13.27 36.84
CA GLN A 568 -4.84 -13.94 35.55
C GLN A 568 -5.13 -15.44 35.70
N GLY A 569 -6.07 -15.93 34.90
CA GLY A 569 -6.28 -17.36 34.69
C GLY A 569 -5.45 -17.88 33.52
N PHE A 570 -4.91 -19.08 33.68
CA PHE A 570 -4.27 -19.87 32.63
C PHE A 570 -5.04 -21.18 32.49
N LEU A 571 -5.36 -21.56 31.25
CA LEU A 571 -6.04 -22.81 30.94
C LEU A 571 -5.14 -23.69 30.06
N PHE A 572 -5.01 -24.95 30.47
CA PHE A 572 -4.23 -25.96 29.78
C PHE A 572 -5.11 -27.16 29.46
N LEU A 573 -4.85 -27.78 28.32
CA LEU A 573 -5.48 -29.02 27.85
C LEU A 573 -4.41 -30.08 27.66
N ASP A 574 -4.78 -31.36 27.76
CA ASP A 574 -3.85 -32.45 27.45
C ASP A 574 -3.60 -32.57 25.94
N ARG A 575 -4.56 -32.11 25.11
CA ARG A 575 -4.49 -32.13 23.64
C ARG A 575 -5.16 -30.90 23.02
N SER A 576 -4.72 -30.54 21.83
CA SER A 576 -5.33 -29.48 21.01
C SER A 576 -6.49 -29.98 20.14
N ILE A 577 -6.71 -31.30 20.04
CA ILE A 577 -7.76 -31.92 19.20
C ILE A 577 -8.38 -33.18 19.83
N TYR A 578 -9.71 -33.30 19.76
CA TYR A 578 -10.50 -34.42 20.30
C TYR A 578 -11.53 -34.90 19.26
N ARG A 579 -12.13 -36.07 19.51
CA ARG A 579 -13.27 -36.59 18.73
C ARG A 579 -14.56 -36.45 19.52
N PRO A 580 -15.73 -36.38 18.85
CA PRO A 580 -17.01 -36.56 19.50
C PRO A 580 -17.03 -37.82 20.38
N GLY A 581 -17.57 -37.72 21.60
CA GLY A 581 -17.57 -38.80 22.58
C GLY A 581 -16.32 -38.91 23.47
N GLN A 582 -15.22 -38.20 23.18
CA GLN A 582 -14.01 -38.23 24.01
C GLN A 582 -14.13 -37.38 25.27
N GLU A 583 -13.34 -37.74 26.29
CA GLU A 583 -13.18 -36.97 27.51
C GLU A 583 -12.06 -35.94 27.32
N VAL A 584 -12.39 -34.66 27.55
CA VAL A 584 -11.46 -33.53 27.54
C VAL A 584 -11.01 -33.30 28.97
N HIS A 585 -9.71 -33.27 29.20
CA HIS A 585 -9.13 -32.92 30.49
C HIS A 585 -8.59 -31.49 30.43
N PHE A 586 -8.95 -30.67 31.40
CA PHE A 586 -8.42 -29.31 31.49
C PHE A 586 -7.95 -28.97 32.90
N LYS A 587 -6.93 -28.12 32.95
CA LYS A 587 -6.37 -27.58 34.20
C LYS A 587 -6.37 -26.06 34.14
N GLY A 588 -6.93 -25.45 35.17
CA GLY A 588 -6.87 -24.01 35.39
C GLY A 588 -5.84 -23.67 36.47
N ILE A 589 -5.07 -22.61 36.27
CA ILE A 589 -4.19 -22.02 37.28
C ILE A 589 -4.51 -20.53 37.36
N ILE A 590 -4.76 -20.02 38.55
CA ILE A 590 -5.10 -18.61 38.77
C ILE A 590 -4.05 -17.99 39.68
N ILE A 591 -3.39 -16.98 39.15
CA ILE A 591 -2.42 -16.17 39.88
C ILE A 591 -2.92 -14.74 39.98
N THR A 592 -2.57 -14.10 41.08
CA THR A 592 -2.77 -12.68 41.26
C THR A 592 -1.43 -12.01 41.35
N ARG A 593 -1.28 -10.91 40.61
CA ARG A 593 -0.12 -10.03 40.70
C ARG A 593 -0.52 -8.74 41.41
N LYS A 594 0.22 -8.39 42.46
CA LYS A 594 0.12 -7.12 43.17
C LYS A 594 1.53 -6.59 43.40
N ASP A 595 1.80 -5.35 43.02
CA ASP A 595 3.08 -4.66 43.25
C ASP A 595 4.29 -5.48 42.79
N TYR A 596 4.21 -6.01 41.57
CA TYR A 596 5.19 -6.90 40.94
C TYR A 596 5.38 -8.28 41.58
N ASN A 597 4.76 -8.57 42.72
CA ASN A 597 4.75 -9.87 43.39
C ASN A 597 3.59 -10.74 42.90
N SER A 598 3.87 -12.01 42.62
CA SER A 598 2.88 -13.00 42.21
C SER A 598 2.53 -13.91 43.38
N SER A 599 1.24 -14.08 43.64
CA SER A 599 0.72 -15.05 44.60
C SER A 599 -0.36 -15.91 43.95
N VAL A 600 -0.49 -17.15 44.41
CA VAL A 600 -1.56 -18.05 43.97
C VAL A 600 -2.90 -17.60 44.55
N VAL A 601 -3.99 -17.79 43.81
CA VAL A 601 -5.36 -17.53 44.31
C VAL A 601 -5.94 -18.83 44.83
N ALA A 602 -5.73 -19.12 46.12
CA ALA A 602 -6.18 -20.36 46.74
C ALA A 602 -7.62 -20.25 47.30
N LYS A 603 -8.37 -21.37 47.24
CA LYS A 603 -9.70 -21.53 47.86
C LYS A 603 -10.75 -20.52 47.37
N GLU A 604 -10.66 -20.06 46.13
CA GLU A 604 -11.68 -19.23 45.48
C GLU A 604 -12.39 -20.00 44.35
N THR A 605 -13.71 -19.75 44.21
CA THR A 605 -14.57 -20.41 43.22
C THR A 605 -14.73 -19.55 41.97
N PHE A 606 -14.60 -20.17 40.80
CA PHE A 606 -14.71 -19.55 39.48
C PHE A 606 -15.69 -20.32 38.59
N LYS A 607 -16.30 -19.62 37.63
CA LYS A 607 -17.18 -20.20 36.62
C LYS A 607 -16.36 -20.56 35.40
N ILE A 608 -16.40 -21.80 34.92
CA ILE A 608 -15.71 -22.24 33.71
C ILE A 608 -16.77 -22.50 32.66
N VAL A 609 -16.71 -21.78 31.54
CA VAL A 609 -17.67 -21.87 30.44
C VAL A 609 -17.01 -22.54 29.25
N VAL A 610 -17.60 -23.64 28.78
CA VAL A 610 -17.23 -24.33 27.56
C VAL A 610 -18.21 -23.94 26.46
N LYS A 611 -17.70 -23.49 25.33
CA LYS A 611 -18.49 -23.13 24.14
C LYS A 611 -18.21 -24.05 22.97
N ASP A 612 -19.24 -24.37 22.20
CA ASP A 612 -19.14 -25.18 20.99
C ASP A 612 -18.66 -24.38 19.77
N ALA A 613 -18.61 -25.03 18.60
CA ALA A 613 -18.21 -24.44 17.33
C ALA A 613 -19.07 -23.24 16.88
N ASN A 614 -20.31 -23.13 17.38
CA ASN A 614 -21.23 -22.01 17.11
C ASN A 614 -21.14 -20.91 18.18
N TYR A 615 -20.16 -20.97 19.08
CA TYR A 615 -20.02 -20.08 20.24
C TYR A 615 -21.18 -20.19 21.24
N GLN A 616 -21.96 -21.27 21.22
CA GLN A 616 -23.03 -21.52 22.20
C GLN A 616 -22.45 -22.15 23.46
N GLU A 617 -22.97 -21.75 24.63
CA GLU A 617 -22.55 -22.34 25.90
C GLU A 617 -22.99 -23.79 25.98
N PHE A 618 -22.02 -24.69 25.82
CA PHE A 618 -22.21 -26.13 25.80
C PHE A 618 -22.21 -26.70 27.23
N LYS A 619 -21.34 -26.20 28.11
CA LYS A 619 -21.25 -26.67 29.50
C LYS A 619 -20.65 -25.62 30.42
N THR A 620 -21.09 -25.59 31.68
CA THR A 620 -20.55 -24.70 32.70
C THR A 620 -20.17 -25.49 33.96
N PHE A 621 -19.07 -25.11 34.61
CA PHE A 621 -18.64 -25.63 35.91
C PHE A 621 -18.44 -24.49 36.90
N GLU A 622 -18.62 -24.77 38.19
CA GLU A 622 -18.15 -23.91 39.27
C GLU A 622 -17.05 -24.66 40.03
N LEU A 623 -15.79 -24.26 39.82
CA LEU A 623 -14.62 -24.96 40.35
C LEU A 623 -13.89 -24.07 41.35
N THR A 624 -13.49 -24.67 42.47
CA THR A 624 -12.72 -23.99 43.53
C THR A 624 -11.25 -24.33 43.43
N THR A 625 -10.38 -23.31 43.46
CA THR A 625 -8.93 -23.50 43.43
C THR A 625 -8.41 -24.16 44.71
N ASN A 626 -7.42 -25.05 44.57
CA ASN A 626 -6.72 -25.68 45.69
C ASN A 626 -5.70 -24.72 46.34
N GLU A 627 -4.91 -25.22 47.29
CA GLU A 627 -3.92 -24.43 48.04
C GLU A 627 -2.79 -23.86 47.17
N TYR A 628 -2.63 -24.38 45.95
CA TYR A 628 -1.66 -23.91 44.95
C TYR A 628 -2.31 -23.04 43.86
N GLY A 629 -3.57 -22.62 44.05
CA GLY A 629 -4.29 -21.76 43.11
C GLY A 629 -4.70 -22.44 41.80
N SER A 630 -4.86 -23.76 41.80
CA SER A 630 -5.22 -24.52 40.60
C SER A 630 -6.49 -25.35 40.79
N PHE A 631 -7.19 -25.65 39.70
CA PHE A 631 -8.26 -26.65 39.65
C PHE A 631 -8.05 -27.55 38.43
N SER A 632 -8.66 -28.72 38.43
CA SER A 632 -8.65 -29.62 37.27
C SER A 632 -9.99 -30.33 37.22
N GLU A 633 -10.53 -30.45 36.01
CA GLU A 633 -11.81 -31.08 35.78
C GLU A 633 -11.81 -31.71 34.39
N LYS A 634 -12.77 -32.59 34.14
CA LYS A 634 -12.92 -33.27 32.87
C LYS A 634 -14.36 -33.30 32.42
N PHE A 635 -14.57 -33.38 31.12
CA PHE A 635 -15.91 -33.53 30.57
C PHE A 635 -15.92 -34.32 29.27
N LYS A 636 -17.02 -35.01 29.05
CA LYS A 636 -17.24 -35.78 27.85
C LYS A 636 -17.93 -34.92 26.79
N ILE A 637 -17.36 -34.90 25.58
CA ILE A 637 -18.01 -34.31 24.41
C ILE A 637 -19.15 -35.26 24.00
N PRO A 638 -20.40 -34.80 23.77
CA PRO A 638 -21.46 -35.62 23.24
C PRO A 638 -21.09 -36.17 21.86
N LYS A 639 -21.71 -37.28 21.45
CA LYS A 639 -21.44 -37.87 20.13
C LYS A 639 -22.07 -37.06 19.00
N ASP A 640 -23.18 -36.38 19.27
CA ASP A 640 -24.00 -35.69 18.26
C ASP A 640 -23.74 -34.17 18.23
N VAL A 641 -22.48 -33.74 18.43
CA VAL A 641 -22.11 -32.31 18.35
C VAL A 641 -21.59 -31.93 16.97
N LEU A 642 -21.82 -30.68 16.58
CA LEU A 642 -21.17 -30.10 15.40
C LEU A 642 -19.65 -30.08 15.62
N THR A 643 -18.89 -30.60 14.65
CA THR A 643 -17.43 -30.54 14.66
C THR A 643 -16.94 -29.11 14.40
N GLY A 644 -15.74 -28.79 14.87
CA GLY A 644 -15.15 -27.47 14.71
C GLY A 644 -14.40 -26.99 15.96
N ASN A 645 -14.25 -25.68 16.09
CA ASN A 645 -13.41 -25.06 17.11
C ASN A 645 -14.20 -24.75 18.39
N PHE A 646 -13.94 -25.51 19.45
CA PHE A 646 -14.51 -25.32 20.77
C PHE A 646 -13.62 -24.44 21.62
N SER A 647 -14.17 -23.84 22.68
CA SER A 647 -13.37 -23.03 23.60
C SER A 647 -13.75 -23.20 25.06
N ILE A 648 -12.79 -22.95 25.94
CA ILE A 648 -12.99 -22.91 27.39
C ILE A 648 -12.51 -21.55 27.89
N THR A 649 -13.33 -20.92 28.72
CA THR A 649 -13.04 -19.63 29.36
C THR A 649 -13.28 -19.73 30.85
N ILE A 650 -12.43 -19.11 31.68
CA ILE A 650 -12.74 -18.90 33.11
C ILE A 650 -13.38 -17.52 33.27
N GLU A 651 -14.42 -17.45 34.08
CA GLU A 651 -15.18 -16.25 34.41
C GLU A 651 -15.21 -16.10 35.94
N SER A 652 -15.21 -14.86 36.42
CA SER A 652 -15.35 -14.58 37.85
C SER A 652 -16.83 -14.63 38.24
N LEU A 653 -17.15 -15.28 39.36
CA LEU A 653 -18.50 -15.31 39.94
C LEU A 653 -18.88 -14.00 40.65
N LYS A 654 -17.90 -13.14 40.98
CA LYS A 654 -18.13 -11.89 41.71
C LYS A 654 -18.58 -10.78 40.74
N LYS A 655 -19.88 -10.43 40.76
CA LYS A 655 -20.42 -9.25 40.04
C LYS A 655 -19.86 -7.96 40.66
N GLY A 656 -19.06 -7.21 39.89
CA GLY A 656 -18.57 -5.87 40.28
C GLY A 656 -17.05 -5.65 40.17
N ASN A 657 -16.24 -6.71 39.97
CA ASN A 657 -14.77 -6.62 39.87
C ASN A 657 -14.20 -7.11 38.51
N SER A 658 -15.00 -7.10 37.44
CA SER A 658 -14.63 -7.67 36.13
C SER A 658 -13.45 -6.99 35.45
N ASN A 659 -13.11 -5.75 35.83
CA ASN A 659 -12.07 -4.99 35.13
C ASN A 659 -10.63 -5.47 35.45
N ASN A 660 -10.45 -6.28 36.51
CA ASN A 660 -9.13 -6.71 36.98
C ASN A 660 -8.89 -8.23 36.89
N PHE A 661 -9.89 -9.01 36.45
CA PHE A 661 -9.77 -10.45 36.23
C PHE A 661 -9.71 -10.76 34.74
N ASN A 662 -8.58 -11.29 34.28
CA ASN A 662 -8.46 -11.87 32.96
C ASN A 662 -8.55 -13.38 33.09
N GLY A 663 -9.73 -13.94 32.86
CA GLY A 663 -10.04 -15.31 33.20
C GLY A 663 -9.40 -16.39 32.31
N GLY A 664 -8.53 -16.05 31.38
CA GLY A 664 -7.86 -17.07 30.60
C GLY A 664 -8.80 -17.77 29.60
N TYR A 665 -8.20 -18.17 28.50
CA TYR A 665 -8.94 -18.66 27.34
C TYR A 665 -8.11 -19.70 26.62
N THR A 666 -8.74 -20.78 26.20
CA THR A 666 -8.12 -21.76 25.31
C THR A 666 -9.11 -22.29 24.29
N ARG A 667 -8.59 -22.73 23.15
CA ARG A 667 -9.33 -23.30 22.03
C ARG A 667 -8.86 -24.72 21.77
N PHE A 668 -9.76 -25.56 21.28
CA PHE A 668 -9.44 -26.91 20.83
C PHE A 668 -10.37 -27.35 19.71
N SER A 669 -9.86 -28.16 18.80
CA SER A 669 -10.66 -28.70 17.70
C SER A 669 -11.39 -29.97 18.12
N VAL A 670 -12.64 -30.12 17.70
CA VAL A 670 -13.41 -31.36 17.81
C VAL A 670 -13.69 -31.84 16.40
N GLU A 671 -13.01 -32.91 15.98
CA GLU A 671 -13.07 -33.42 14.61
C GLU A 671 -13.12 -34.96 14.59
N GLU A 672 -13.71 -35.52 13.54
CA GLU A 672 -13.59 -36.94 13.25
C GLU A 672 -12.28 -37.25 12.53
N TYR A 673 -11.17 -37.32 13.28
CA TYR A 673 -9.84 -37.58 12.72
C TYR A 673 -9.37 -39.02 12.97
N LYS A 674 -8.63 -39.62 12.04
CA LYS A 674 -7.83 -40.84 12.31
C LYS A 674 -6.40 -40.43 12.68
N ARG A 675 -5.76 -41.19 13.57
CA ARG A 675 -4.33 -40.94 13.87
C ARG A 675 -3.54 -41.31 12.62
N PRO A 676 -2.64 -40.44 12.15
CA PRO A 676 -1.83 -40.76 10.99
C PRO A 676 -0.94 -41.96 11.31
N LYS A 677 -0.73 -42.83 10.33
CA LYS A 677 0.19 -43.98 10.44
C LYS A 677 1.56 -43.67 9.86
N PHE A 678 1.65 -42.66 9.01
CA PHE A 678 2.89 -42.24 8.35
C PHE A 678 2.96 -40.72 8.21
N GLU A 679 4.16 -40.23 7.94
CA GLU A 679 4.48 -38.84 7.66
C GLU A 679 5.17 -38.70 6.31
N VAL A 680 5.06 -37.50 5.75
CA VAL A 680 5.69 -37.10 4.49
C VAL A 680 6.56 -35.89 4.80
N THR A 681 7.83 -35.92 4.42
CA THR A 681 8.79 -34.85 4.70
C THR A 681 9.58 -34.52 3.44
N PHE A 682 9.95 -33.25 3.27
CA PHE A 682 10.85 -32.80 2.20
C PHE A 682 12.26 -32.59 2.74
N ASN A 683 13.27 -32.88 1.91
CA ASN A 683 14.66 -32.63 2.25
C ASN A 683 15.00 -31.13 2.11
N PRO A 684 15.98 -30.61 2.88
CA PRO A 684 16.49 -29.24 2.71
C PRO A 684 17.06 -29.01 1.30
N ILE A 685 16.94 -27.77 0.80
CA ILE A 685 17.39 -27.39 -0.55
C ILE A 685 18.81 -26.82 -0.47
N THR A 686 19.81 -27.71 -0.59
CA THR A 686 21.23 -27.36 -0.50
C THR A 686 21.81 -26.80 -1.79
N GLU A 687 21.18 -27.08 -2.94
CA GLU A 687 21.62 -26.58 -4.24
C GLU A 687 21.25 -25.10 -4.45
N SER A 688 22.07 -24.42 -5.25
CA SER A 688 21.87 -23.02 -5.62
C SER A 688 21.24 -22.92 -7.00
N TYR A 689 20.04 -22.36 -7.07
CA TYR A 689 19.30 -22.19 -8.32
C TYR A 689 19.16 -20.72 -8.70
N ILE A 690 19.13 -20.48 -10.01
CA ILE A 690 18.61 -19.24 -10.60
C ILE A 690 17.37 -19.54 -11.43
N VAL A 691 16.60 -18.50 -11.75
CA VAL A 691 15.39 -18.62 -12.55
C VAL A 691 15.66 -19.27 -13.92
N ASN A 692 14.66 -19.96 -14.47
CA ASN A 692 14.69 -20.77 -15.69
C ASN A 692 15.55 -22.05 -15.63
N GLN A 693 16.10 -22.42 -14.48
CA GLN A 693 16.72 -23.74 -14.29
C GLN A 693 15.68 -24.80 -13.88
N ASN A 694 16.00 -26.07 -14.16
CA ASN A 694 15.25 -27.20 -13.62
C ASN A 694 15.68 -27.47 -12.16
N ILE A 695 14.69 -27.60 -11.28
CA ILE A 695 14.86 -27.85 -9.85
C ILE A 695 14.40 -29.27 -9.56
N CYS A 696 15.20 -29.99 -8.77
CA CYS A 696 14.83 -31.30 -8.22
C CYS A 696 14.57 -31.16 -6.72
N VAL A 697 13.34 -31.45 -6.29
CA VAL A 697 12.95 -31.46 -4.88
C VAL A 697 12.71 -32.89 -4.45
N LYS A 698 13.45 -33.34 -3.42
CA LYS A 698 13.35 -34.69 -2.89
C LYS A 698 12.52 -34.72 -1.61
N GLY A 699 11.69 -35.73 -1.46
CA GLY A 699 10.96 -36.02 -0.24
C GLY A 699 11.00 -37.49 0.13
N ASN A 700 10.54 -37.80 1.33
CA ASN A 700 10.56 -39.14 1.89
C ASN A 700 9.25 -39.40 2.67
N VAL A 701 8.82 -40.66 2.67
CA VAL A 701 7.58 -41.14 3.31
C VAL A 701 7.90 -42.25 4.29
N ASN A 702 7.72 -41.96 5.58
CA ASN A 702 8.04 -42.87 6.67
C ASN A 702 6.79 -43.19 7.50
N ALA A 703 6.58 -44.46 7.82
CA ALA A 703 5.66 -44.85 8.86
C ALA A 703 6.13 -44.26 10.20
N LEU A 704 5.19 -43.83 11.05
CA LEU A 704 5.50 -43.42 12.43
C LEU A 704 6.04 -44.58 13.28
N ALA A 705 5.92 -45.82 12.80
CA ALA A 705 6.54 -47.01 13.37
C ALA A 705 8.00 -47.22 12.92
N GLY A 706 8.52 -46.39 12.00
CA GLY A 706 9.92 -46.37 11.55
C GLY A 706 10.24 -47.12 10.26
N SER A 707 9.24 -47.66 9.54
CA SER A 707 9.44 -48.32 8.24
C SER A 707 9.18 -47.37 7.06
N ASN A 708 9.93 -47.51 5.97
CA ASN A 708 9.69 -46.77 4.73
C ASN A 708 8.36 -47.20 4.10
N ILE A 709 7.64 -46.26 3.49
CA ILE A 709 6.43 -46.55 2.71
C ILE A 709 6.78 -46.56 1.22
N THR A 710 6.91 -47.75 0.65
CA THR A 710 7.21 -47.95 -0.78
C THR A 710 5.93 -47.99 -1.62
N ASP A 711 6.06 -47.72 -2.93
CA ASP A 711 4.97 -47.80 -3.91
C ASP A 711 3.71 -46.97 -3.57
N ALA A 712 3.84 -45.95 -2.72
CA ALA A 712 2.75 -45.03 -2.42
C ALA A 712 2.57 -44.03 -3.57
N GLU A 713 1.31 -43.76 -3.94
CA GLU A 713 1.02 -42.77 -4.99
C GLU A 713 1.21 -41.35 -4.43
N VAL A 714 2.09 -40.58 -5.05
CA VAL A 714 2.36 -39.18 -4.73
C VAL A 714 1.75 -38.30 -5.83
N THR A 715 0.65 -37.63 -5.52
CA THR A 715 0.11 -36.57 -6.38
C THR A 715 0.70 -35.24 -5.94
N TYR A 716 1.31 -34.49 -6.86
CA TYR A 716 1.99 -33.24 -6.49
C TYR A 716 1.55 -32.05 -7.35
N ARG A 717 1.74 -30.86 -6.78
CA ARG A 717 1.46 -29.57 -7.42
C ARG A 717 2.53 -28.55 -7.02
N VAL A 718 3.04 -27.83 -8.02
CA VAL A 718 4.01 -26.73 -7.82
C VAL A 718 3.38 -25.41 -8.23
N VAL A 719 3.34 -24.46 -7.29
CA VAL A 719 2.73 -23.14 -7.48
C VAL A 719 3.75 -22.05 -7.15
N ARG A 720 3.98 -21.11 -8.06
CA ARG A 720 4.78 -19.90 -7.78
C ARG A 720 3.93 -18.87 -7.05
N LYS A 721 4.47 -18.36 -5.93
CA LYS A 721 3.98 -17.20 -5.17
C LYS A 721 5.07 -16.12 -5.17
N THR A 722 4.76 -14.95 -5.71
CA THR A 722 5.74 -13.84 -5.82
C THR A 722 5.88 -13.11 -4.48
N GLN A 723 6.87 -13.43 -3.63
CA GLN A 723 7.04 -12.77 -2.34
C GLN A 723 7.94 -11.53 -2.44
N TYR A 724 7.39 -10.32 -2.24
CA TYR A 724 8.17 -9.09 -2.22
C TYR A 724 8.89 -8.91 -0.87
N SER A 725 10.12 -8.35 -0.91
CA SER A 725 10.92 -8.09 0.30
C SER A 725 10.24 -7.05 1.23
N HIS A 726 10.41 -7.23 2.54
CA HIS A 726 9.65 -6.58 3.62
C HIS A 726 9.73 -5.03 3.60
N TRP A 727 10.79 -4.45 3.01
CA TRP A 727 10.98 -2.99 2.93
C TRP A 727 10.05 -2.27 1.92
N ARG A 728 9.32 -3.01 1.08
CA ARG A 728 8.29 -2.46 0.16
C ARG A 728 6.84 -2.60 0.68
N TYR A 729 6.61 -3.18 1.86
CA TYR A 729 5.27 -3.45 2.41
C TYR A 729 4.46 -2.20 2.81
N TRP A 730 5.04 -1.00 2.82
CA TRP A 730 4.27 0.24 3.00
C TRP A 730 3.49 0.66 1.74
N SER A 731 3.69 -0.02 0.61
CA SER A 731 2.79 0.02 -0.54
C SER A 731 1.81 -1.16 -0.47
N ARG A 732 0.53 -0.83 -0.32
CA ARG A 732 -0.68 -1.68 -0.31
C ARG A 732 -0.48 -3.14 -0.77
N TYR A 733 -0.96 -4.09 0.05
CA TYR A 733 -1.32 -5.49 -0.28
C TYR A 733 -1.07 -5.88 -1.75
N ALA A 734 0.17 -6.16 -2.10
CA ALA A 734 0.47 -6.80 -3.37
C ALA A 734 -0.03 -8.24 -3.24
N HIS A 735 -1.27 -8.49 -3.64
CA HIS A 735 -1.77 -9.83 -3.80
C HIS A 735 -0.90 -10.52 -4.85
N THR A 736 -0.16 -11.52 -4.41
CA THR A 736 0.75 -12.29 -5.26
C THR A 736 -0.11 -13.17 -6.16
N GLU A 737 -0.10 -12.95 -7.47
CA GLU A 737 -0.83 -13.81 -8.41
C GLU A 737 -0.19 -15.21 -8.38
N GLU A 738 -0.93 -16.21 -7.92
CA GLU A 738 -0.49 -17.60 -7.91
C GLU A 738 -0.50 -18.14 -9.35
N GLN A 739 0.62 -18.73 -9.78
CA GLN A 739 0.72 -19.42 -11.07
C GLN A 739 1.10 -20.88 -10.86
N GLU A 740 0.34 -21.79 -11.44
CA GLU A 740 0.69 -23.22 -11.46
C GLU A 740 1.82 -23.47 -12.46
N ILE A 741 2.90 -24.07 -11.98
CA ILE A 741 4.09 -24.36 -12.78
C ILE A 741 4.01 -25.77 -13.35
N THR A 742 3.64 -26.74 -12.51
CA THR A 742 3.49 -28.13 -12.91
C THR A 742 2.64 -28.90 -11.90
N GLN A 743 2.06 -30.01 -12.34
CA GLN A 743 1.39 -31.01 -11.51
C GLN A 743 1.62 -32.39 -12.11
N GLY A 744 1.53 -33.43 -11.29
CA GLY A 744 1.74 -34.79 -11.76
C GLY A 744 1.48 -35.85 -10.69
N LYS A 745 1.72 -37.10 -11.09
CA LYS A 745 1.68 -38.28 -10.23
C LYS A 745 2.97 -39.06 -10.36
N ILE A 746 3.57 -39.42 -9.24
CA ILE A 746 4.75 -40.30 -9.14
C ILE A 746 4.50 -41.34 -8.03
N THR A 747 5.39 -42.31 -7.88
CA THR A 747 5.35 -43.31 -6.81
C THR A 747 6.62 -43.24 -5.97
N THR A 748 6.53 -43.58 -4.69
CA THR A 748 7.73 -43.72 -3.85
C THR A 748 8.56 -44.95 -4.26
N ASP A 749 9.88 -44.84 -4.14
CA ASP A 749 10.82 -45.93 -4.43
C ASP A 749 10.95 -46.93 -3.26
N GLU A 750 11.89 -47.87 -3.37
CA GLU A 750 12.18 -48.90 -2.35
C GLU A 750 12.64 -48.30 -0.99
N ASN A 751 13.14 -47.06 -0.99
CA ASN A 751 13.55 -46.33 0.21
C ASN A 751 12.44 -45.40 0.74
N GLY A 752 11.27 -45.40 0.12
CA GLY A 752 10.20 -44.46 0.44
C GLY A 752 10.48 -43.03 -0.05
N GLU A 753 11.44 -42.84 -0.95
CA GLU A 753 11.83 -41.54 -1.50
C GLU A 753 11.02 -41.20 -2.76
N PHE A 754 10.84 -39.91 -3.04
CA PHE A 754 10.25 -39.41 -4.27
C PHE A 754 10.92 -38.11 -4.73
N GLU A 755 10.94 -37.87 -6.04
CA GLU A 755 11.58 -36.70 -6.65
C GLU A 755 10.60 -35.91 -7.53
N ILE A 756 10.49 -34.61 -7.29
CA ILE A 756 9.65 -33.69 -8.07
C ILE A 756 10.56 -32.73 -8.85
N ASN A 757 10.45 -32.77 -10.19
CA ASN A 757 11.21 -31.92 -11.09
C ASN A 757 10.33 -30.81 -11.70
N PHE A 758 10.83 -29.56 -11.71
CA PHE A 758 10.14 -28.45 -12.36
C PHE A 758 11.10 -27.32 -12.79
N ASN A 759 10.72 -26.57 -13.84
CA ASN A 759 11.45 -25.37 -14.24
C ASN A 759 11.05 -24.15 -13.40
N ALA A 760 12.03 -23.43 -12.86
CA ALA A 760 11.84 -22.23 -12.04
C ALA A 760 11.45 -21.00 -12.88
N VAL A 761 10.25 -21.01 -13.46
CA VAL A 761 9.75 -19.92 -14.32
C VAL A 761 9.46 -18.66 -13.48
N PRO A 762 10.17 -17.54 -13.68
CA PRO A 762 10.00 -16.33 -12.88
C PRO A 762 8.69 -15.63 -13.20
N ASP A 763 8.26 -14.72 -12.33
CA ASP A 763 7.21 -13.76 -12.69
C ASP A 763 7.81 -12.66 -13.58
N LEU A 764 7.48 -12.71 -14.87
CA LEU A 764 7.97 -11.76 -15.86
C LEU A 764 7.48 -10.33 -15.63
N THR A 765 6.45 -10.12 -14.79
CA THR A 765 6.00 -8.78 -14.39
C THR A 765 6.91 -8.11 -13.36
N SER A 766 7.86 -8.84 -12.77
CA SER A 766 8.77 -8.32 -11.74
C SER A 766 10.03 -7.67 -12.33
N ILE A 767 10.43 -6.52 -11.76
CA ILE A 767 11.60 -5.74 -12.18
C ILE A 767 12.90 -6.49 -11.79
N LYS A 768 13.68 -6.92 -12.78
CA LYS A 768 14.88 -7.77 -12.60
C LYS A 768 15.98 -7.10 -11.77
N GLU A 769 16.17 -5.79 -11.95
CA GLU A 769 17.20 -4.99 -11.26
C GLU A 769 16.95 -4.94 -9.75
N GLY A 770 15.70 -5.19 -9.31
CA GLY A 770 15.36 -5.32 -7.90
C GLY A 770 15.74 -6.66 -7.28
N LEU A 771 16.40 -7.57 -8.02
CA LEU A 771 16.75 -8.93 -7.63
C LEU A 771 15.61 -9.65 -6.87
N PRO A 772 14.40 -9.74 -7.47
CA PRO A 772 13.25 -10.37 -6.82
C PRO A 772 13.52 -11.86 -6.54
N ILE A 773 12.95 -12.35 -5.43
CA ILE A 773 12.97 -13.75 -5.03
C ILE A 773 11.57 -14.33 -5.23
N PHE A 774 11.47 -15.37 -6.04
CA PHE A 774 10.24 -16.10 -6.32
C PHE A 774 10.16 -17.33 -5.40
N ASN A 775 9.01 -17.53 -4.78
CA ASN A 775 8.77 -18.68 -3.90
C ASN A 775 7.94 -19.73 -4.63
N TYR A 776 8.48 -20.92 -4.84
CA TYR A 776 7.77 -22.06 -5.42
C TYR A 776 7.30 -22.95 -4.28
N GLU A 777 5.99 -22.97 -4.04
CA GLU A 777 5.36 -23.84 -3.07
C GLU A 777 5.07 -25.19 -3.74
N ILE A 778 5.65 -26.27 -3.18
CA ILE A 778 5.47 -27.64 -3.65
C ILE A 778 4.62 -28.36 -2.62
N THR A 779 3.45 -28.83 -3.04
CA THR A 779 2.56 -29.66 -2.22
C THR A 779 2.54 -31.06 -2.79
N ALA A 780 2.71 -32.06 -1.92
CA ALA A 780 2.65 -33.48 -2.25
C ALA A 780 1.61 -34.17 -1.37
N ASP A 781 0.61 -34.79 -2.00
CA ASP A 781 -0.41 -35.63 -1.39
C ASP A 781 -0.07 -37.09 -1.66
N VAL A 782 0.34 -37.81 -0.61
CA VAL A 782 0.80 -39.20 -0.67
C VAL A 782 -0.30 -40.11 -0.16
N THR A 783 -0.72 -41.08 -0.96
CA THR A 783 -1.72 -42.09 -0.60
C THR A 783 -1.07 -43.46 -0.49
N ASP A 784 -1.14 -44.08 0.69
CA ASP A 784 -0.63 -45.42 0.93
C ASP A 784 -1.52 -46.51 0.30
N ILE A 785 -1.04 -47.75 0.27
CA ILE A 785 -1.79 -48.91 -0.22
C ILE A 785 -3.11 -49.17 0.55
N ASN A 786 -3.25 -48.63 1.75
CA ASN A 786 -4.45 -48.77 2.59
C ASN A 786 -5.46 -47.63 2.37
N GLY A 787 -5.17 -46.69 1.45
CA GLY A 787 -6.02 -45.55 1.13
C GLY A 787 -5.95 -44.40 2.15
N GLU A 788 -4.94 -44.37 3.03
CA GLU A 788 -4.66 -43.22 3.90
C GLU A 788 -3.82 -42.19 3.13
N THR A 789 -4.30 -40.95 3.06
CA THR A 789 -3.60 -39.84 2.39
C THR A 789 -2.99 -38.86 3.39
N ARG A 790 -1.74 -38.44 3.16
CA ARG A 790 -1.02 -37.44 3.93
C ARG A 790 -0.41 -36.40 3.01
N SER A 791 -0.54 -35.13 3.39
CA SER A 791 -0.02 -34.00 2.63
C SER A 791 1.22 -33.41 3.31
N ALA A 792 2.20 -33.00 2.51
CA ALA A 792 3.31 -32.15 2.94
C ALA A 792 3.50 -31.00 1.97
N THR A 793 4.01 -29.88 2.48
CA THR A 793 4.33 -28.70 1.68
C THR A 793 5.73 -28.21 2.00
N THR A 794 6.51 -27.87 0.97
CA THR A 794 7.80 -27.19 1.10
C THR A 794 7.86 -25.99 0.15
N ASN A 795 8.86 -25.15 0.35
CA ASN A 795 9.06 -23.92 -0.40
C ASN A 795 10.49 -23.87 -0.96
N VAL A 796 10.62 -23.57 -2.24
CA VAL A 796 11.91 -23.32 -2.90
C VAL A 796 11.97 -21.87 -3.35
N LYS A 797 12.96 -21.13 -2.86
CA LYS A 797 13.22 -19.74 -3.23
C LYS A 797 14.27 -19.67 -4.34
N VAL A 798 13.94 -18.94 -5.39
CA VAL A 798 14.79 -18.79 -6.58
C VAL A 798 14.74 -17.34 -7.05
N GLY A 799 15.87 -16.78 -7.49
CA GLY A 799 15.97 -15.40 -7.95
C GLY A 799 16.84 -15.27 -9.19
N TYR A 800 17.10 -14.03 -9.58
CA TYR A 800 18.08 -13.72 -10.63
C TYR A 800 19.53 -13.77 -10.12
N HIS A 801 19.70 -13.93 -8.81
CA HIS A 801 20.95 -14.22 -8.10
C HIS A 801 20.76 -15.49 -7.26
N SER A 802 21.85 -16.13 -6.87
CA SER A 802 21.83 -17.41 -6.13
C SER A 802 22.32 -17.31 -4.69
N MET A 803 22.94 -16.19 -4.30
CA MET A 803 23.58 -16.02 -2.99
C MET A 803 23.18 -14.71 -2.30
N ASN A 804 22.90 -14.78 -1.00
CA ASN A 804 22.79 -13.61 -0.12
C ASN A 804 24.07 -13.44 0.70
N VAL A 805 24.47 -12.18 0.92
CA VAL A 805 25.57 -11.80 1.82
C VAL A 805 24.99 -11.04 3.00
N ALA A 806 25.23 -11.53 4.22
CA ALA A 806 24.80 -10.87 5.45
C ALA A 806 26.02 -10.39 6.25
N ILE A 807 26.01 -9.11 6.63
CA ILE A 807 26.99 -8.51 7.54
C ILE A 807 26.37 -8.48 8.93
N THR A 808 26.98 -9.18 9.88
CA THR A 808 26.61 -9.16 11.29
C THR A 808 27.71 -8.48 12.09
N THR A 809 27.37 -7.36 12.74
CA THR A 809 28.24 -6.65 13.68
C THR A 809 27.41 -5.79 14.63
N ALA A 810 27.99 -5.36 15.75
CA ALA A 810 27.37 -4.42 16.67
C ALA A 810 27.18 -3.03 16.02
N ASP A 811 26.07 -2.37 16.30
CA ASP A 811 25.80 -1.01 15.80
C ASP A 811 26.71 0.05 16.43
N LYS A 812 27.32 -0.26 17.58
CA LYS A 812 28.25 0.61 18.31
C LYS A 812 29.52 -0.18 18.65
N TRP A 813 30.68 0.35 18.27
CA TRP A 813 32.00 -0.19 18.55
C TRP A 813 32.75 0.71 19.53
N ASN A 814 33.71 0.13 20.26
CA ASN A 814 34.65 0.90 21.09
C ASN A 814 36.08 0.64 20.63
N THR A 815 36.89 1.69 20.52
CA THR A 815 38.30 1.60 20.07
C THR A 815 39.15 0.66 20.92
N THR A 816 38.80 0.49 22.20
CA THR A 816 39.53 -0.35 23.16
C THR A 816 38.96 -1.75 23.37
N ALA A 817 37.73 -2.00 22.88
CA ALA A 817 37.07 -3.30 22.99
C ALA A 817 37.47 -4.22 21.83
N GLU A 818 37.09 -5.50 21.98
CA GLU A 818 37.14 -6.46 20.88
C GLU A 818 35.94 -6.21 19.96
N ASN A 819 36.18 -5.98 18.67
CA ASN A 819 35.13 -5.75 17.68
C ASN A 819 35.30 -6.75 16.55
N SER A 820 34.19 -7.19 15.96
CA SER A 820 34.26 -8.13 14.84
C SER A 820 33.21 -7.86 13.78
N ILE A 821 33.54 -8.27 12.56
CA ILE A 821 32.64 -8.32 11.42
C ILE A 821 32.46 -9.79 11.06
N SER A 822 31.24 -10.31 11.17
CA SER A 822 30.90 -11.64 10.69
C SER A 822 30.17 -11.54 9.35
N ILE A 823 30.68 -12.27 8.36
CA ILE A 823 30.11 -12.40 7.02
C ILE A 823 29.51 -13.79 6.90
N ASN A 824 28.22 -13.85 6.59
CA ASN A 824 27.54 -15.10 6.28
C ASN A 824 27.06 -15.09 4.82
N THR A 825 27.30 -16.19 4.11
CA THR A 825 26.92 -16.38 2.72
C THR A 825 25.99 -17.58 2.63
N THR A 826 24.75 -17.35 2.20
CA THR A 826 23.75 -18.42 2.05
C THR A 826 23.17 -18.40 0.64
N ASN A 827 22.68 -19.54 0.17
CA ASN A 827 21.76 -19.54 -0.97
C ASN A 827 20.43 -18.84 -0.59
N LEU A 828 19.51 -18.72 -1.54
CA LEU A 828 18.20 -18.13 -1.28
C LEU A 828 17.29 -18.98 -0.38
N ASN A 829 17.66 -20.25 -0.17
CA ASN A 829 16.99 -21.23 0.70
C ASN A 829 17.66 -21.35 2.07
N THR A 830 18.49 -20.36 2.46
CA THR A 830 19.14 -20.24 3.77
C THR A 830 20.24 -21.27 4.09
N GLU A 831 20.64 -22.07 3.11
CA GLU A 831 21.77 -23.01 3.25
C GLU A 831 23.10 -22.31 2.95
N PHE A 832 24.15 -22.64 3.70
CA PHE A 832 25.47 -22.01 3.54
C PHE A 832 26.10 -22.32 2.17
N VAL A 833 26.68 -21.30 1.53
CA VAL A 833 27.45 -21.46 0.29
C VAL A 833 28.79 -20.74 0.40
N PRO A 834 29.93 -21.38 0.07
CA PRO A 834 31.23 -20.75 0.14
C PRO A 834 31.40 -19.70 -0.95
N ALA A 835 31.97 -18.53 -0.62
CA ALA A 835 32.24 -17.47 -1.58
C ALA A 835 33.41 -16.57 -1.15
N THR A 836 34.08 -15.98 -2.13
CA THR A 836 35.08 -14.93 -1.90
C THR A 836 34.40 -13.56 -1.77
N ILE A 837 34.54 -12.93 -0.61
CA ILE A 837 33.94 -11.63 -0.27
C ILE A 837 35.03 -10.63 0.07
N THR A 838 35.02 -9.47 -0.60
CA THR A 838 35.84 -8.31 -0.23
C THR A 838 35.06 -7.43 0.73
N VAL A 839 35.62 -7.19 1.92
CA VAL A 839 35.06 -6.34 2.97
C VAL A 839 35.87 -5.06 3.07
N GLN A 840 35.21 -3.92 2.91
CA GLN A 840 35.80 -2.58 3.00
C GLN A 840 35.10 -1.76 4.07
N VAL A 841 35.86 -1.00 4.87
CA VAL A 841 35.32 -0.10 5.89
C VAL A 841 35.75 1.34 5.62
N TYR A 842 34.77 2.24 5.48
CA TYR A 842 34.98 3.67 5.22
C TYR A 842 34.55 4.52 6.41
N LYS A 843 35.37 5.49 6.83
CA LYS A 843 34.90 6.60 7.69
C LYS A 843 33.97 7.48 6.86
N LEU A 844 32.77 7.76 7.36
CA LEU A 844 31.84 8.67 6.67
C LEU A 844 32.18 10.14 6.94
N GLN A 845 31.95 10.99 5.93
CA GLN A 845 32.13 12.43 6.01
C GLN A 845 30.92 13.09 6.68
N ALA A 846 31.10 13.50 7.93
CA ALA A 846 30.08 14.21 8.70
C ALA A 846 30.02 15.71 8.35
N PRO A 847 28.88 16.39 8.58
CA PRO A 847 28.79 17.85 8.48
C PRO A 847 29.70 18.54 9.49
N ASN A 848 30.03 19.82 9.24
CA ASN A 848 30.90 20.62 10.10
C ASN A 848 30.19 21.27 11.30
N ASN A 849 28.85 21.26 11.31
CA ASN A 849 28.02 21.83 12.37
C ASN A 849 27.01 20.79 12.84
N ILE A 850 26.46 21.00 14.03
CA ILE A 850 25.28 20.27 14.49
C ILE A 850 24.11 20.68 13.59
N LEU A 851 23.60 19.73 12.81
CA LEU A 851 22.49 19.96 11.89
C LEU A 851 21.17 19.43 12.46
N ARG A 852 20.10 20.18 12.22
CA ARG A 852 18.73 19.76 12.42
C ARG A 852 18.29 18.92 11.22
N THR A 853 17.44 17.93 11.49
CA THR A 853 16.77 17.20 10.41
C THR A 853 15.88 18.16 9.62
N ARG A 854 16.04 18.19 8.29
CA ARG A 854 15.20 19.02 7.42
C ARG A 854 13.74 18.60 7.54
N LYS A 855 12.85 19.60 7.55
CA LYS A 855 11.40 19.38 7.58
C LYS A 855 10.80 19.08 6.20
N TRP A 856 11.59 19.27 5.14
CA TRP A 856 11.24 19.02 3.74
C TRP A 856 12.50 18.80 2.89
N GLN A 857 12.34 18.21 1.70
CA GLN A 857 13.44 18.00 0.75
C GLN A 857 14.05 19.32 0.30
N ALA A 858 15.35 19.32 -0.01
CA ALA A 858 16.02 20.50 -0.51
C ALA A 858 15.42 20.98 -1.85
N PRO A 859 15.31 22.30 -2.05
CA PRO A 859 14.76 22.84 -3.29
C PRO A 859 15.66 22.52 -4.49
N ASP A 860 15.06 22.24 -5.65
CA ASP A 860 15.77 22.03 -6.91
C ASP A 860 16.23 23.35 -7.56
N THR A 861 15.63 24.48 -7.16
CA THR A 861 16.03 25.83 -7.60
C THR A 861 16.32 26.73 -6.39
N PRO A 862 17.40 26.50 -5.62
CA PRO A 862 17.73 27.32 -4.46
C PRO A 862 18.00 28.77 -4.86
N LEU A 863 17.47 29.73 -4.08
CA LEU A 863 17.73 31.16 -4.26
C LEU A 863 19.05 31.62 -3.64
N LEU A 864 19.49 30.96 -2.56
CA LEU A 864 20.76 31.21 -1.90
C LEU A 864 21.80 30.20 -2.40
N SER A 865 23.05 30.65 -2.58
CA SER A 865 24.18 29.73 -2.70
C SER A 865 24.38 28.95 -1.40
N GLU A 866 25.09 27.81 -1.47
CA GLU A 866 25.39 26.99 -0.29
C GLU A 866 26.10 27.80 0.82
N GLN A 867 27.02 28.70 0.44
CA GLN A 867 27.76 29.53 1.38
C GLN A 867 26.87 30.58 2.06
N GLU A 868 26.00 31.26 1.30
CA GLU A 868 25.03 32.21 1.85
C GLU A 868 24.04 31.49 2.76
N PHE A 869 23.52 30.33 2.33
CA PHE A 869 22.62 29.52 3.12
C PHE A 869 23.24 29.12 4.46
N LYS A 870 24.47 28.58 4.45
CA LYS A 870 25.18 28.16 5.68
C LYS A 870 25.55 29.33 6.59
N THR A 871 25.60 30.54 6.06
CA THR A 871 25.80 31.76 6.86
C THR A 871 24.53 32.16 7.60
N VAL A 872 23.38 32.12 6.93
CA VAL A 872 22.08 32.49 7.51
C VAL A 872 21.50 31.36 8.39
N PHE A 873 21.68 30.11 7.98
CA PHE A 873 21.14 28.90 8.59
C PHE A 873 22.25 27.87 8.92
N PRO A 874 23.18 28.18 9.84
CA PRO A 874 24.35 27.33 10.11
C PRO A 874 24.03 25.93 10.65
N HIS A 875 22.82 25.72 11.19
CA HIS A 875 22.36 24.46 11.79
C HIS A 875 21.35 23.72 10.91
N GLU A 876 21.23 24.09 9.64
CA GLU A 876 20.35 23.43 8.69
C GLU A 876 21.16 22.83 7.54
N ALA A 877 20.78 21.63 7.12
CA ALA A 877 21.37 21.03 5.92
C ALA A 877 20.96 21.83 4.68
N TYR A 878 21.87 22.04 3.73
CA TYR A 878 21.57 22.70 2.47
C TYR A 878 20.92 21.72 1.48
N THR A 879 21.41 20.47 1.44
CA THR A 879 20.80 19.36 0.70
C THR A 879 20.26 18.28 1.65
N ASP A 880 21.08 17.29 1.96
CA ASP A 880 20.75 16.04 2.65
C ASP A 880 21.88 15.65 3.63
N GLU A 881 22.68 16.62 4.04
CA GLU A 881 23.82 16.42 4.96
C GLU A 881 23.37 16.00 6.38
N ASP A 882 22.10 16.18 6.72
CA ASP A 882 21.47 15.69 7.96
C ASP A 882 21.15 14.20 7.91
N ASN A 883 21.23 13.55 6.74
CA ASN A 883 20.95 12.13 6.57
C ASN A 883 22.24 11.30 6.45
N ILE A 884 22.58 10.57 7.52
CA ILE A 884 23.76 9.69 7.59
C ILE A 884 23.80 8.66 6.46
N ALA A 885 22.64 8.20 5.95
CA ALA A 885 22.59 7.24 4.85
C ALA A 885 23.16 7.81 3.54
N LYS A 886 23.14 9.14 3.37
CA LYS A 886 23.60 9.86 2.19
C LYS A 886 25.01 10.45 2.33
N TRP A 887 25.64 10.30 3.50
CA TRP A 887 26.99 10.76 3.71
C TRP A 887 27.97 10.10 2.75
N LYS A 888 28.86 10.92 2.18
CA LYS A 888 29.87 10.46 1.23
C LYS A 888 30.87 9.55 1.95
N LYS A 889 31.34 8.52 1.23
CA LYS A 889 32.46 7.68 1.65
C LYS A 889 33.70 8.57 1.81
N GLY A 890 34.26 8.59 3.01
CA GLY A 890 35.51 9.29 3.30
C GLY A 890 36.70 8.35 3.14
N VAL A 891 37.57 8.33 4.16
CA VAL A 891 38.80 7.53 4.14
C VAL A 891 38.47 6.04 4.27
N LEU A 892 39.04 5.21 3.40
CA LEU A 892 39.07 3.75 3.55
C LEU A 892 40.06 3.41 4.69
N VAL A 893 39.56 2.82 5.76
CA VAL A 893 40.36 2.50 6.96
C VAL A 893 40.69 1.01 7.09
N PHE A 894 39.98 0.16 6.35
CA PHE A 894 40.20 -1.28 6.33
C PHE A 894 39.71 -1.90 5.02
N GLU A 895 40.46 -2.86 4.51
CA GLU A 895 40.09 -3.69 3.37
C GLU A 895 40.72 -5.08 3.53
N GLU A 896 39.89 -6.12 3.46
CA GLU A 896 40.34 -7.51 3.45
C GLU A 896 39.42 -8.33 2.55
N THR A 897 39.99 -9.32 1.84
CA THR A 897 39.22 -10.30 1.08
C THR A 897 39.27 -11.64 1.80
N ILE A 898 38.10 -12.20 2.09
CA ILE A 898 37.94 -13.48 2.80
C ILE A 898 37.29 -14.53 1.91
N ASP A 899 37.59 -15.78 2.19
CA ASP A 899 36.86 -16.94 1.70
C ASP A 899 36.01 -17.49 2.84
N THR A 900 34.68 -17.41 2.69
CA THR A 900 33.73 -17.80 3.75
C THR A 900 33.76 -19.29 4.05
N GLN A 901 34.36 -20.13 3.21
CA GLN A 901 34.59 -21.55 3.54
C GLN A 901 35.56 -21.71 4.73
N ASN A 902 36.56 -20.85 4.80
CA ASN A 902 37.68 -20.97 5.73
C ASN A 902 37.62 -19.95 6.88
N LYS A 903 37.06 -18.77 6.61
CA LYS A 903 37.04 -17.65 7.55
C LYS A 903 35.77 -16.81 7.32
N THR A 904 34.87 -16.82 8.30
CA THR A 904 33.62 -16.03 8.29
C THR A 904 33.68 -14.78 9.17
N THR A 905 34.70 -14.67 10.03
CA THR A 905 34.80 -13.59 11.03
C THR A 905 36.13 -12.85 10.91
N LEU A 906 36.05 -11.53 10.89
CA LEU A 906 37.17 -10.60 10.89
C LEU A 906 37.24 -9.92 12.27
N GLU A 907 38.27 -10.24 13.04
CA GLU A 907 38.53 -9.63 14.34
C GLU A 907 39.30 -8.31 14.16
N LEU A 908 38.75 -7.23 14.72
CA LEU A 908 39.21 -5.85 14.57
C LEU A 908 39.37 -5.21 15.96
N ASN A 909 40.45 -5.62 16.62
CA ASN A 909 40.73 -5.26 18.01
C ASN A 909 41.73 -4.10 18.08
N LYS A 910 41.53 -3.19 19.05
CA LYS A 910 42.43 -2.03 19.31
C LYS A 910 42.62 -1.14 18.08
N LEU A 911 41.55 -0.45 17.71
CA LEU A 911 41.52 0.43 16.54
C LEU A 911 42.14 1.80 16.87
N ASP A 912 43.03 2.29 16.00
CA ASP A 912 43.55 3.67 16.01
C ASP A 912 42.67 4.65 15.23
N TRP A 913 41.48 4.19 14.83
CA TRP A 913 40.52 4.93 14.04
C TRP A 913 39.84 6.04 14.87
N LYS A 914 39.49 7.15 14.21
CA LYS A 914 38.79 8.27 14.85
C LYS A 914 37.33 7.89 15.15
N SER A 915 36.79 8.37 16.26
CA SER A 915 35.38 8.22 16.58
C SER A 915 34.47 8.82 15.50
N GLY A 916 33.27 8.23 15.35
CA GLY A 916 32.25 8.64 14.40
C GLY A 916 31.65 7.47 13.63
N ASN A 917 30.87 7.78 12.61
CA ASN A 917 30.12 6.84 11.79
C ASN A 917 30.97 6.26 10.67
N TYR A 918 30.78 4.97 10.42
CA TYR A 918 31.47 4.18 9.42
C TYR A 918 30.48 3.37 8.58
N LEU A 919 30.92 2.99 7.38
CA LEU A 919 30.21 2.11 6.46
C LEU A 919 31.07 0.88 6.15
N ILE A 920 30.54 -0.30 6.43
CA ILE A 920 31.04 -1.58 5.96
C ILE A 920 30.35 -1.89 4.63
N LEU A 921 31.14 -2.18 3.61
CA LEU A 921 30.69 -2.70 2.32
C LEU A 921 31.27 -4.09 2.13
N ALA A 922 30.40 -5.10 2.00
CA ALA A 922 30.79 -6.45 1.63
C ALA A 922 30.35 -6.72 0.19
N LYS A 923 31.29 -7.13 -0.66
CA LYS A 923 31.04 -7.36 -2.09
C LYS A 923 31.60 -8.69 -2.52
N GLY A 924 30.81 -9.47 -3.26
CA GLY A 924 31.21 -10.76 -3.81
C GLY A 924 30.52 -11.06 -5.12
N LYS A 925 30.86 -12.22 -5.69
CA LYS A 925 30.15 -12.81 -6.83
C LYS A 925 29.58 -14.15 -6.41
N ASP A 926 28.38 -14.45 -6.89
CA ASP A 926 27.79 -15.77 -6.71
C ASP A 926 28.31 -16.79 -7.74
N ALA A 927 27.81 -18.03 -7.69
CA ALA A 927 28.21 -19.11 -8.59
C ALA A 927 27.93 -18.82 -10.08
N PHE A 928 27.08 -17.82 -10.39
CA PHE A 928 26.68 -17.42 -11.74
C PHE A 928 27.28 -16.07 -12.15
N ASN A 929 28.33 -15.60 -11.46
CA ASN A 929 29.01 -14.33 -11.69
C ASN A 929 28.15 -13.07 -11.49
N ILE A 930 27.01 -13.18 -10.80
CA ILE A 930 26.19 -12.03 -10.43
C ILE A 930 26.84 -11.34 -9.22
N ILE A 931 27.01 -10.03 -9.30
CA ILE A 931 27.56 -9.23 -8.20
C ILE A 931 26.50 -9.11 -7.11
N VAL A 932 26.87 -9.47 -5.89
CA VAL A 932 26.06 -9.29 -4.69
C VAL A 932 26.81 -8.37 -3.74
N GLU A 933 26.14 -7.35 -3.25
CA GLU A 933 26.71 -6.38 -2.32
C GLU A 933 25.77 -6.10 -1.15
N GLN A 934 26.35 -5.86 0.02
CA GLN A 934 25.63 -5.53 1.24
C GLN A 934 26.34 -4.38 1.95
N GLU A 935 25.55 -3.45 2.50
CA GLU A 935 26.03 -2.34 3.31
C GLU A 935 25.57 -2.46 4.76
N LYS A 936 26.45 -2.13 5.72
CA LYS A 936 26.10 -1.98 7.13
C LYS A 936 26.84 -0.78 7.72
N ARG A 937 26.11 0.11 8.41
CA ARG A 937 26.69 1.28 9.10
C ARG A 937 26.83 0.98 10.60
N PHE A 938 27.85 1.55 11.23
CA PHE A 938 28.07 1.45 12.68
C PHE A 938 28.76 2.73 13.21
N LEU A 939 28.66 2.96 14.51
CA LEU A 939 29.29 4.08 15.22
C LEU A 939 30.49 3.58 16.02
N LEU A 940 31.68 4.10 15.75
CA LEU A 940 32.87 3.88 16.57
C LEU A 940 33.00 4.99 17.62
N LYS A 941 33.24 4.60 18.87
CA LYS A 941 33.46 5.52 20.00
C LYS A 941 34.81 5.27 20.65
N ASN A 942 35.42 6.34 21.13
CA ASN A 942 36.53 6.29 22.06
C ASN A 942 36.08 6.86 23.41
N SER A 943 36.16 6.05 24.47
CA SER A 943 35.72 6.47 25.82
C SER A 943 36.51 7.67 26.38
N SER A 944 37.71 7.94 25.85
CA SER A 944 38.50 9.14 26.22
C SER A 944 38.02 10.43 25.56
N ASP A 945 37.09 10.36 24.60
CA ASP A 945 36.63 11.56 23.90
C ASP A 945 35.94 12.53 24.85
N SER A 946 36.33 13.80 24.69
CA SER A 946 35.77 14.90 25.47
C SER A 946 34.52 15.51 24.83
N TYR A 947 34.35 15.36 23.52
CA TYR A 947 33.22 15.84 22.73
C TYR A 947 32.65 14.71 21.90
N LEU A 948 31.36 14.79 21.59
CA LEU A 948 30.72 13.80 20.72
C LEU A 948 31.20 13.97 19.28
N ALA A 949 31.59 12.87 18.64
CA ALA A 949 32.07 12.88 17.25
C ALA A 949 30.96 13.22 16.23
N ASP A 950 31.38 13.58 15.01
CA ASP A 950 30.52 13.88 13.87
C ASP A 950 29.46 14.98 14.12
N HIS A 951 29.76 15.92 15.05
CA HIS A 951 28.86 17.02 15.42
C HIS A 951 27.45 16.58 15.82
N ASN A 952 27.34 15.43 16.48
CA ASN A 952 26.06 14.97 17.03
C ASN A 952 25.65 15.80 18.26
N LEU A 953 24.33 16.04 18.39
CA LEU A 953 23.81 16.92 19.45
C LEU A 953 23.97 16.31 20.85
N PHE A 954 23.63 15.04 21.06
CA PHE A 954 23.61 14.44 22.39
C PHE A 954 23.70 12.92 22.33
N ASP A 955 24.45 12.32 23.26
CA ASP A 955 24.47 10.88 23.53
C ASP A 955 24.88 10.63 24.98
N PHE A 956 24.73 9.40 25.46
CA PHE A 956 25.12 9.00 26.81
C PHE A 956 25.77 7.61 26.85
N GLU A 957 26.51 7.34 27.92
CA GLU A 957 27.17 6.06 28.20
C GLU A 957 27.02 5.72 29.69
N ILE A 958 26.69 4.46 30.00
CA ILE A 958 26.67 3.96 31.38
C ILE A 958 28.00 3.25 31.63
N LEU A 959 28.80 3.78 32.57
CA LEU A 959 30.19 3.35 32.75
C LEU A 959 30.35 2.17 33.72
N ASN A 960 29.34 1.89 34.55
CA ASN A 960 29.43 0.88 35.62
C ASN A 960 28.26 -0.11 35.61
N THR A 961 27.74 -0.48 34.45
CA THR A 961 26.57 -1.37 34.29
C THR A 961 26.69 -2.65 35.13
N ASP A 962 27.86 -3.30 35.15
CA ASP A 962 28.10 -4.55 35.86
C ASP A 962 28.30 -4.38 37.38
N THR A 963 28.74 -3.20 37.81
CA THR A 963 29.07 -2.92 39.22
C THR A 963 28.07 -2.01 39.91
N ALA A 964 27.11 -1.41 39.18
CA ALA A 964 26.19 -0.39 39.70
C ALA A 964 25.44 -0.82 40.97
N LYS A 965 25.02 -2.09 41.05
CA LYS A 965 24.37 -2.64 42.25
C LYS A 965 25.31 -2.73 43.46
N LYS A 966 26.55 -3.14 43.23
CA LYS A 966 27.60 -3.20 44.27
C LYS A 966 28.01 -1.81 44.72
N ASP A 967 28.17 -0.90 43.75
CA ASP A 967 28.60 0.47 43.96
C ASP A 967 27.50 1.33 44.62
N SER A 968 26.24 0.88 44.56
CA SER A 968 25.05 1.61 45.04
C SER A 968 24.78 2.92 44.28
N PHE A 969 25.29 3.06 43.05
CA PHE A 969 25.01 4.16 42.14
C PHE A 969 25.20 3.75 40.67
N ILE A 970 24.48 4.42 39.77
CA ILE A 970 24.71 4.33 38.32
C ILE A 970 25.57 5.52 37.88
N THR A 971 26.67 5.26 37.18
CA THR A 971 27.55 6.28 36.61
C THR A 971 27.19 6.49 35.16
N VAL A 972 26.73 7.69 34.82
CA VAL A 972 26.30 8.06 33.47
C VAL A 972 27.19 9.19 32.95
N LYS A 973 27.87 8.97 31.84
CA LYS A 973 28.61 10.01 31.09
C LYS A 973 27.69 10.56 30.01
N LEU A 974 27.36 11.84 30.09
CA LEU A 974 26.63 12.57 29.06
C LEU A 974 27.62 13.25 28.12
N LEU A 975 27.36 13.22 26.81
CA LEU A 975 28.22 13.81 25.79
C LEU A 975 27.42 14.66 24.80
N THR A 976 28.05 15.69 24.27
CA THR A 976 27.51 16.59 23.25
C THR A 976 28.65 17.17 22.41
N ALA A 977 28.38 17.52 21.16
CA ALA A 977 29.27 18.39 20.38
C ALA A 977 29.01 19.89 20.66
N ASP A 978 27.91 20.22 21.35
CA ASP A 978 27.51 21.59 21.66
C ASP A 978 28.25 22.14 22.89
N HIS A 979 28.48 23.45 22.92
CA HIS A 979 29.17 24.13 24.02
C HIS A 979 28.24 24.67 25.11
N ASN A 980 26.92 24.69 24.86
CA ASN A 980 25.90 25.26 25.72
C ASN A 980 24.56 24.53 25.56
N LEU A 981 24.54 23.24 25.95
CA LEU A 981 23.34 22.41 25.94
C LEU A 981 22.92 22.07 27.37
N HIS A 982 21.71 22.46 27.74
CA HIS A 982 21.08 22.00 28.98
C HIS A 982 20.31 20.71 28.75
N VAL A 983 20.51 19.74 29.64
CA VAL A 983 19.83 18.44 29.63
C VAL A 983 19.25 18.17 31.01
N LEU A 984 17.94 18.04 31.11
CA LEU A 984 17.29 17.48 32.29
C LEU A 984 17.52 15.96 32.28
N THR A 985 18.21 15.46 33.31
CA THR A 985 18.44 14.04 33.52
C THR A 985 17.55 13.55 34.66
N GLU A 986 16.75 12.53 34.37
CA GLU A 986 15.86 11.90 35.32
C GLU A 986 16.14 10.40 35.40
N ALA A 987 15.98 9.83 36.59
CA ALA A 987 15.98 8.39 36.78
C ALA A 987 14.75 7.95 37.54
N TYR A 988 14.13 6.88 37.07
CA TYR A 988 12.90 6.32 37.62
C TYR A 988 13.10 4.87 38.06
N PHE A 989 12.49 4.51 39.19
CA PHE A 989 12.40 3.14 39.68
C PHE A 989 10.96 2.86 40.09
N ASN A 990 10.33 1.81 39.56
CA ASN A 990 8.91 1.51 39.78
C ASN A 990 7.98 2.73 39.53
N ASN A 991 8.23 3.49 38.46
CA ASN A 991 7.56 4.75 38.10
C ASN A 991 7.77 5.93 39.07
N ASP A 992 8.55 5.79 40.13
CA ASP A 992 8.91 6.89 41.02
C ASP A 992 10.26 7.51 40.63
N ILE A 993 10.33 8.83 40.65
CA ILE A 993 11.58 9.57 40.41
C ILE A 993 12.53 9.36 41.59
N ILE A 994 13.72 8.81 41.31
CA ILE A 994 14.81 8.66 42.30
C ILE A 994 15.95 9.67 42.10
N TYR A 995 16.01 10.30 40.92
CA TYR A 995 16.99 11.34 40.60
C TYR A 995 16.43 12.30 39.55
N LYS A 996 16.70 13.59 39.71
CA LYS A 996 16.26 14.65 38.79
C LYS A 996 17.16 15.86 38.89
N GLU A 997 17.89 16.18 37.83
CA GLU A 997 18.81 17.32 37.79
C GLU A 997 18.93 17.90 36.37
N SER A 998 18.91 19.22 36.24
CA SER A 998 19.23 19.92 34.98
C SER A 998 20.71 20.21 34.90
N VAL A 999 21.36 19.72 33.84
CA VAL A 999 22.81 19.74 33.68
C VAL A 999 23.21 20.53 32.44
N LEU A 1000 24.08 21.51 32.61
CA LEU A 1000 24.76 22.17 31.50
C LEU A 1000 25.93 21.30 31.00
N LEU A 1001 25.95 21.02 29.70
CA LEU A 1001 26.99 20.28 29.01
C LEU A 1001 27.84 21.20 28.14
N ASN A 1002 29.16 20.96 28.17
CA ASN A 1002 30.16 21.46 27.23
C ASN A 1002 31.12 20.30 26.97
N GLY A 1003 30.89 19.54 25.89
CA GLY A 1003 31.62 18.31 25.60
C GLY A 1003 31.09 17.10 26.36
N ASN A 1004 31.41 16.98 27.66
CA ASN A 1004 30.90 15.87 28.47
C ASN A 1004 30.72 16.23 29.95
N LYS A 1005 29.87 15.48 30.65
CA LYS A 1005 29.74 15.51 32.10
C LYS A 1005 29.35 14.14 32.64
N THR A 1006 30.01 13.71 33.71
CA THR A 1006 29.69 12.43 34.38
C THR A 1006 28.84 12.69 35.61
N LEU A 1007 27.74 11.96 35.72
CA LEU A 1007 26.78 12.01 36.82
C LEU A 1007 26.82 10.68 37.59
N ARG A 1008 26.59 10.75 38.91
CA ARG A 1008 26.40 9.58 39.77
C ARG A 1008 24.98 9.61 40.31
N ILE A 1009 24.16 8.69 39.82
CA ILE A 1009 22.75 8.55 40.19
C ILE A 1009 22.68 7.57 41.37
N PRO A 1010 22.36 8.04 42.59
CA PRO A 1010 22.37 7.18 43.77
C PRO A 1010 21.22 6.16 43.72
N LEU A 1011 21.52 4.92 44.06
CA LEU A 1011 20.53 3.85 44.24
C LEU A 1011 20.08 3.71 45.70
N THR A 1012 20.50 4.63 46.58
CA THR A 1012 20.21 4.57 48.03
C THR A 1012 18.74 4.76 48.38
N ALA A 1013 17.93 5.31 47.47
CA ALA A 1013 16.47 5.40 47.61
C ALA A 1013 15.78 4.03 47.49
N LEU A 1014 16.50 2.99 47.05
CA LEU A 1014 16.00 1.62 46.95
C LEU A 1014 16.17 0.92 48.30
N ASN A 1015 15.07 0.68 49.03
CA ASN A 1015 15.11 -0.07 50.29
C ASN A 1015 15.81 -1.44 50.08
N LYS A 1016 16.82 -1.75 50.91
CA LYS A 1016 17.70 -2.92 50.78
C LYS A 1016 16.99 -4.30 50.76
N GLY A 1017 15.71 -4.36 51.10
CA GLY A 1017 14.92 -5.60 51.14
C GLY A 1017 14.03 -5.89 49.92
N THR A 1018 13.89 -4.97 48.96
CA THR A 1018 12.88 -5.04 47.89
C THR A 1018 13.44 -5.10 46.47
N ILE A 1019 14.77 -5.14 46.29
CA ILE A 1019 15.39 -5.16 44.96
C ILE A 1019 15.41 -6.60 44.43
N ASN A 1020 14.40 -6.94 43.63
CA ASN A 1020 14.39 -8.16 42.83
C ASN A 1020 15.59 -8.14 41.86
N PRO A 1021 16.29 -9.26 41.61
CA PRO A 1021 17.31 -9.34 40.55
C PRO A 1021 16.84 -8.87 39.16
N SER A 1022 15.52 -8.77 38.90
CA SER A 1022 14.95 -8.25 37.66
C SER A 1022 14.51 -6.77 37.69
N SER A 1023 14.81 -6.02 38.75
CA SER A 1023 14.46 -4.59 38.83
C SER A 1023 15.31 -3.75 37.86
N SER A 1024 14.67 -2.81 37.15
CA SER A 1024 15.32 -1.88 36.22
C SER A 1024 15.18 -0.43 36.67
N VAL A 1025 16.16 0.39 36.31
CA VAL A 1025 16.10 1.86 36.44
C VAL A 1025 15.95 2.43 35.04
N LEU A 1026 14.93 3.25 34.82
CA LEU A 1026 14.73 3.96 33.57
C LEU A 1026 15.44 5.32 33.65
N LEU A 1027 16.28 5.63 32.66
CA LEU A 1027 16.89 6.95 32.49
C LEU A 1027 16.14 7.72 31.41
N GLN A 1028 15.80 8.97 31.69
CA GLN A 1028 15.16 9.88 30.75
C GLN A 1028 15.99 11.16 30.65
N PHE A 1029 16.19 11.62 29.40
CA PHE A 1029 16.90 12.85 29.10
C PHE A 1029 15.97 13.77 28.31
N SER A 1030 15.72 14.98 28.82
CA SER A 1030 14.93 16.00 28.14
C SER A 1030 15.82 17.20 27.82
N LEU A 1031 15.81 17.61 26.56
CA LEU A 1031 16.61 18.72 26.06
C LEU A 1031 15.88 19.44 24.92
N ALA A 1032 16.24 20.69 24.70
CA ALA A 1032 15.82 21.46 23.55
C ALA A 1032 17.03 22.22 22.97
N ARG A 1033 17.15 22.19 21.65
CA ARG A 1033 18.16 22.94 20.91
C ARG A 1033 17.61 23.22 19.52
N PHE A 1034 17.73 24.48 19.09
CA PHE A 1034 17.32 25.05 17.80
C PHE A 1034 15.83 25.35 17.62
#